data_AF-A0A1W9JI71-F1
#
_entry.id   AF-A0A1W9JI71-F1
#
_cell.length_a   1.000
_cell.length_b   1.000
_cell.length_c   1.000
_cell.angle_alpha   90.00
_cell.angle_beta   90.00
_cell.angle_gamma   90.00
#
_symmetry.space_group_name_H-M   'P 1'
#
loop_
_entity.id
_entity.type
_entity.pdbx_description
1 polymer ?
#
loop_
_entity_poly.entity_id
_entity_poly.type
_entity_poly.pdbx_seq_one_letter_code
_entity_poly.pdbx_strand_id
1 'polypeptide(L)'
;MGASFKRRRRRTCLHDVGAAILFFGTLTQQTELRQAAKIALSELALRGYSIPSEDDPVRVFPALTNGAFSGSHAGGWRPGSIYLRQQPQGELNETVYLRHELFHEASHRTCAGKISSWAEEAGAMYFSGELAGIVPGDWPSAYELQNIKNRVRQGSELNGSDRAVLARLVVNGGWPSEACAVSTQLNDMLGGAFEDATDSSYRLVSLLSGRVLASAGDQVSRLPPGSLLKIPYAAALEHVNPDLLAAELVASDTEKLLQRREQFQDEHYRLLLSPIAEQKLPSNFELSNPQNWRAYLGERNADGEFALQATLPELALAMRAALLSRPDYFRGLSQNGLLPNSTLAGQSEADIKLLRQLQVLAKTGTVSTVDGRPLVGHLMLAWPAAHPVFMAIFRQRGVSGAGVLSKAAALLRTWQRDYPSRYAKVRVSLLTSTKTGSWDVEPDCPLVANQYRRFTVCGQFRIISTARGSRTERIVRGVLQQSGEQGPTVLETDVDSYVDGVLAAEAQNLVGSAREAMRAVIAWNGSHGSHRHNESSSLCDTTHCMVFLGEPPGDKPRRSGHVEIELMQLLDKLAVESGLNWLPFANGGDQQWQRQLSVDELRRAFAENQILDIRRERRKDGELLIRLLYPSSEELLSCEIFRNTLKLPSCPDSVKAIDNQTWQFVGVGAGHGLGLSIARAVVLAESGRNAAEILRDAYGGKKPRPSH
;
A
#
# COMPACT_ATOMS: atom_id res chain seq x y z
N MET A 1 -27.08 46.10 71.79
CA MET A 1 -25.65 45.90 72.13
C MET A 1 -25.23 44.58 71.48
N GLY A 2 -24.25 44.43 70.59
CA GLY A 2 -23.25 45.29 69.96
C GLY A 2 -22.70 44.53 68.74
N ALA A 3 -22.12 45.27 67.79
CA ALA A 3 -21.70 44.81 66.48
C ALA A 3 -20.43 43.93 66.48
N SER A 4 -20.32 42.99 65.53
CA SER A 4 -19.04 42.71 64.86
C SER A 4 -19.24 41.93 63.54
N PHE A 5 -19.31 42.68 62.44
CA PHE A 5 -19.07 42.19 61.08
C PHE A 5 -17.56 41.94 60.90
N LYS A 6 -17.13 40.68 60.73
CA LYS A 6 -15.78 40.37 60.23
C LYS A 6 -15.81 40.15 58.72
N ARG A 7 -15.36 41.19 58.00
CA ARG A 7 -14.98 41.17 56.58
C ARG A 7 -13.92 40.10 56.31
N ARG A 8 -14.21 39.13 55.44
CA ARG A 8 -13.19 38.36 54.70
C ARG A 8 -12.50 39.34 53.72
N ARG A 9 -11.28 39.77 54.05
CA ARG A 9 -10.40 40.49 53.12
C ARG A 9 -9.96 39.53 52.01
N ARG A 10 -10.32 39.82 50.75
CA ARG A 10 -9.55 39.38 49.58
C ARG A 10 -8.16 40.00 49.71
N ARG A 11 -7.11 39.19 49.90
CA ARG A 11 -5.73 39.63 49.73
C ARG A 11 -5.46 39.68 48.23
N THR A 12 -5.48 40.88 47.65
CA THR A 12 -4.75 41.18 46.42
C THR A 12 -3.27 41.15 46.78
N CYS A 13 -2.54 40.09 46.40
CA CYS A 13 -1.08 40.14 46.36
C CYS A 13 -0.71 41.15 45.26
N LEU A 14 -0.22 42.32 45.67
CA LEU A 14 0.59 43.15 44.80
C LEU A 14 1.92 42.42 44.64
N HIS A 15 2.09 41.71 43.52
CA HIS A 15 3.38 41.15 43.12
C HIS A 15 4.31 42.34 42.83
N ASP A 16 5.47 42.41 43.49
CA ASP A 16 6.48 43.40 43.14
C ASP A 16 7.13 42.97 41.81
N VAL A 17 6.52 43.43 40.71
CA VAL A 17 6.90 43.08 39.33
C VAL A 17 8.36 43.41 39.04
N GLY A 18 8.99 44.29 39.83
CA GLY A 18 10.39 44.68 39.63
C GLY A 18 11.43 43.64 40.03
N ALA A 19 11.12 42.74 40.96
CA ALA A 19 12.05 41.69 41.40
C ALA A 19 11.87 40.35 40.66
N ALA A 20 10.85 40.27 39.79
CA ALA A 20 10.55 39.13 38.93
C ALA A 20 11.42 39.04 37.66
N ILE A 21 12.19 40.08 37.34
CA ILE A 21 13.07 40.14 36.15
C ILE A 21 14.46 40.60 36.55
N LEU A 22 15.47 39.80 36.25
CA LEU A 22 16.88 40.10 36.52
C LEU A 22 17.60 40.42 35.22
N PHE A 23 18.00 41.69 35.03
CA PHE A 23 18.80 42.12 33.88
C PHE A 23 20.30 41.98 34.17
N PHE A 24 21.05 41.47 33.20
CA PHE A 24 22.49 41.24 33.31
C PHE A 24 23.30 42.04 32.29
N GLY A 25 24.60 42.22 32.55
CA GLY A 25 25.54 42.87 31.62
C GLY A 25 25.15 44.31 31.28
N THR A 26 25.30 44.68 30.01
CA THR A 26 25.01 46.03 29.49
C THR A 26 23.55 46.46 29.66
N LEU A 27 22.62 45.51 29.83
CA LEU A 27 21.19 45.78 29.98
C LEU A 27 20.82 46.28 31.39
N THR A 28 21.75 46.20 32.35
CA THR A 28 21.53 46.67 33.74
C THR A 28 21.29 48.17 33.84
N GLN A 29 21.72 48.96 32.86
CA GLN A 29 21.57 50.42 32.88
C GLN A 29 20.41 50.93 32.02
N GLN A 30 19.67 50.03 31.35
CA GLN A 30 18.55 50.41 30.48
C GLN A 30 17.24 50.56 31.27
N THR A 31 16.99 51.76 31.78
CA THR A 31 15.80 52.08 32.59
C THR A 31 14.50 51.94 31.82
N GLU A 32 14.48 52.31 30.55
CA GLU A 32 13.31 52.21 29.68
C GLU A 32 12.93 50.75 29.41
N LEU A 33 13.92 49.90 29.14
CA LEU A 33 13.71 48.46 28.92
C LEU A 33 13.16 47.78 30.18
N ARG A 34 13.68 48.13 31.36
CA ARG A 34 13.17 47.67 32.65
C ARG A 34 11.71 48.09 32.88
N GLN A 35 11.37 49.34 32.55
CA GLN A 35 10.02 49.84 32.70
C GLN A 35 9.06 49.14 31.73
N ALA A 36 9.46 48.95 30.47
CA ALA A 36 8.69 48.21 29.46
C ALA A 36 8.42 46.77 29.90
N ALA A 37 9.41 46.10 30.48
CA ALA A 37 9.29 44.74 31.00
C ALA A 37 8.28 44.64 32.16
N LYS A 38 8.31 45.60 33.10
CA LYS A 38 7.34 45.66 34.21
C LYS A 38 5.91 45.88 33.71
N ILE A 39 5.73 46.77 32.73
CA ILE A 39 4.44 47.01 32.11
C ILE A 39 3.94 45.74 31.42
N ALA A 40 4.80 45.08 30.64
CA ALA A 40 4.46 43.83 29.94
C ALA A 40 4.00 42.72 30.88
N LEU A 41 4.72 42.46 31.98
CA LEU A 41 4.28 41.47 32.98
C LEU A 41 2.95 41.85 33.64
N SER A 42 2.73 43.14 33.91
CA SER A 42 1.46 43.60 34.48
C SER A 42 0.30 43.36 33.51
N GLU A 43 0.50 43.62 32.22
CA GLU A 43 -0.48 43.34 31.16
C GLU A 43 -0.77 41.84 31.02
N LEU A 44 0.26 40.98 31.07
CA LEU A 44 0.11 39.53 31.00
C LEU A 44 -0.64 38.98 32.23
N ALA A 45 -0.31 39.48 33.42
CA ALA A 45 -1.02 39.11 34.66
C ALA A 45 -2.51 39.52 34.61
N LEU A 46 -2.83 40.70 34.06
CA LEU A 46 -4.22 41.13 33.87
C LEU A 46 -4.99 40.25 32.88
N ARG A 47 -4.30 39.66 31.90
CA ARG A 47 -4.86 38.68 30.95
C ARG A 47 -4.96 37.26 31.52
N GLY A 48 -4.54 37.05 32.78
CA GLY A 48 -4.63 35.76 33.47
C GLY A 48 -3.42 34.85 33.30
N TYR A 49 -2.31 35.34 32.74
CA TYR A 49 -1.07 34.58 32.69
C TYR A 49 -0.36 34.55 34.05
N SER A 50 0.22 33.40 34.38
CA SER A 50 1.18 33.24 35.46
C SER A 50 2.50 33.91 35.08
N ILE A 51 2.86 34.96 35.80
CA ILE A 51 4.07 35.74 35.57
C ILE A 51 5.22 35.27 36.49
N PRO A 52 6.49 35.54 36.11
CA PRO A 52 7.63 35.32 37.00
C PRO A 52 7.47 36.03 38.36
N SER A 53 8.16 35.52 39.38
CA SER A 53 8.13 36.07 40.75
C SER A 53 9.55 36.22 41.30
N GLU A 54 9.70 36.77 42.51
CA GLU A 54 11.01 36.86 43.17
C GLU A 54 11.64 35.48 43.43
N ASP A 55 10.81 34.48 43.73
CA ASP A 55 11.22 33.09 44.00
C ASP A 55 11.56 32.31 42.72
N ASP A 56 11.09 32.78 41.56
CA ASP A 56 11.33 32.19 40.25
C ASP A 56 11.41 33.29 39.16
N PRO A 57 12.52 34.07 39.16
CA PRO A 57 12.65 35.22 38.29
C PRO A 57 13.13 34.82 36.89
N VAL A 58 12.71 35.59 35.89
CA VAL A 58 13.27 35.48 34.53
C VAL A 58 14.56 36.29 34.42
N ARG A 59 15.59 35.70 33.81
CA ARG A 59 16.92 36.33 33.66
C ARG A 59 17.12 36.82 32.24
N VAL A 60 17.44 38.09 32.07
CA VAL A 60 17.59 38.74 30.77
C VAL A 60 19.07 39.07 30.53
N PHE A 61 19.66 38.43 29.54
CA PHE A 61 21.08 38.57 29.17
C PHE A 61 21.23 39.30 27.83
N PRO A 62 22.32 40.07 27.63
CA PRO A 62 22.67 40.56 26.30
C PRO A 62 23.16 39.38 25.44
N ALA A 63 22.72 39.32 24.18
CA ALA A 63 23.22 38.33 23.22
C ALA A 63 24.71 38.59 22.92
N LEU A 64 25.54 37.54 22.98
CA LEU A 64 27.01 37.66 22.98
C LEU A 64 27.67 37.77 21.59
N THR A 65 26.94 37.64 20.47
CA THR A 65 27.53 37.69 19.11
C THR A 65 26.59 38.26 18.05
N ASN A 66 27.14 39.10 17.14
CA ASN A 66 26.49 39.57 15.89
C ASN A 66 26.43 38.51 14.76
N GLY A 67 26.79 37.26 15.03
CA GLY A 67 26.75 36.15 14.06
C GLY A 67 25.35 35.56 13.90
N ALA A 68 25.07 34.97 12.73
CA ALA A 68 23.81 34.32 12.42
C ALA A 68 23.50 33.18 13.41
N PHE A 69 22.66 33.46 14.39
CA PHE A 69 21.84 32.42 14.99
C PHE A 69 20.93 31.89 13.89
N SER A 70 20.84 30.56 13.77
CA SER A 70 19.86 29.90 12.91
C SER A 70 18.45 30.43 13.19
N GLY A 71 17.54 30.33 12.23
CA GLY A 71 16.14 30.73 12.39
C GLY A 71 15.42 30.06 13.56
N SER A 72 16.01 29.02 14.15
CA SER A 72 15.71 28.55 15.49
C SER A 72 16.14 29.58 16.53
N HIS A 73 15.14 30.22 17.14
CA HIS A 73 15.20 31.06 18.34
C HIS A 73 16.45 30.81 19.20
N ALA A 74 17.12 31.88 19.65
CA ALA A 74 18.34 31.86 20.44
C ALA A 74 18.46 30.63 21.35
N GLY A 75 19.16 29.60 20.88
CA GLY A 75 19.49 28.37 21.60
C GLY A 75 18.39 27.81 22.50
N GLY A 76 17.41 27.09 21.94
CA GLY A 76 16.54 26.16 22.65
C GLY A 76 15.95 26.73 23.94
N TRP A 77 14.77 27.33 23.84
CA TRP A 77 13.96 27.87 24.93
C TRP A 77 14.32 27.25 26.30
N ARG A 78 15.08 28.00 27.11
CA ARG A 78 15.40 27.63 28.50
C ARG A 78 14.42 28.40 29.39
N PRO A 79 13.47 27.72 30.05
CA PRO A 79 12.59 28.38 31.01
C PRO A 79 13.38 29.29 31.94
N GLY A 80 12.93 30.54 32.09
CA GLY A 80 13.56 31.51 32.99
C GLY A 80 14.81 32.21 32.45
N SER A 81 15.14 32.12 31.16
CA SER A 81 16.23 32.90 30.53
C SER A 81 15.86 33.48 29.16
N ILE A 82 16.06 34.79 28.99
CA ILE A 82 15.84 35.56 27.76
C ILE A 82 17.17 36.17 27.31
N TYR A 83 17.49 36.06 26.01
CA TYR A 83 18.68 36.67 25.42
C TYR A 83 18.27 37.77 24.44
N LEU A 84 18.55 39.03 24.76
CA LEU A 84 18.18 40.19 23.94
C LEU A 84 19.30 40.59 22.97
N ARG A 85 18.96 40.71 21.69
CA ARG A 85 19.85 41.29 20.67
C ARG A 85 19.84 42.80 20.80
N GLN A 86 21.02 43.43 20.75
CA GLN A 86 21.15 44.91 20.74
C GLN A 86 20.66 45.53 19.43
N GLN A 87 20.54 44.73 18.37
CA GLN A 87 19.89 45.06 17.09
C GLN A 87 19.17 43.81 16.58
N PRO A 88 17.86 43.65 16.86
CA PRO A 88 17.08 42.55 16.30
C PRO A 88 17.10 42.61 14.76
N GLN A 89 16.97 41.48 14.07
CA GLN A 89 16.76 41.52 12.62
C GLN A 89 15.37 42.12 12.35
N GLY A 90 15.33 43.25 11.64
CA GLY A 90 14.11 44.04 11.38
C GLY A 90 14.14 45.40 12.08
N GLU A 91 13.34 46.36 11.62
CA GLU A 91 13.28 47.75 12.14
C GLU A 91 12.69 47.87 13.57
N LEU A 92 12.59 46.77 14.32
CA LEU A 92 11.91 46.70 15.61
C LEU A 92 12.86 46.99 16.79
N ASN A 93 12.38 47.76 17.76
CA ASN A 93 13.10 48.13 18.98
C ASN A 93 13.28 46.91 19.93
N GLU A 94 14.39 46.88 20.69
CA GLU A 94 14.68 45.95 21.80
C GLU A 94 13.48 45.77 22.77
N THR A 95 12.66 46.80 22.97
CA THR A 95 11.46 46.75 23.81
C THR A 95 10.36 45.84 23.25
N VAL A 96 10.14 45.85 21.93
CA VAL A 96 9.17 44.96 21.26
C VAL A 96 9.65 43.52 21.37
N TYR A 97 10.95 43.29 21.14
CA TYR A 97 11.54 41.97 21.25
C TYR A 97 11.46 41.40 22.68
N LEU A 98 11.75 42.20 23.70
CA LEU A 98 11.60 41.76 25.09
C LEU A 98 10.14 41.42 25.43
N ARG A 99 9.17 42.20 24.94
CA ARG A 99 7.75 41.89 25.15
C ARG A 99 7.34 40.56 24.50
N HIS A 100 7.87 40.27 23.31
CA HIS A 100 7.66 39.01 22.59
C HIS A 100 8.18 37.82 23.42
N GLU A 101 9.42 37.88 23.88
CA GLU A 101 10.02 36.79 24.68
C GLU A 101 9.36 36.61 26.06
N LEU A 102 8.90 37.71 26.70
CA LEU A 102 8.12 37.63 27.93
C LEU A 102 6.76 36.95 27.75
N PHE A 103 6.14 37.07 26.56
CA PHE A 103 4.92 36.33 26.26
C PHE A 103 5.18 34.82 26.25
N HIS A 104 6.25 34.36 25.59
CA HIS A 104 6.63 32.94 25.59
C HIS A 104 6.85 32.39 27.01
N GLU A 105 7.58 33.13 27.85
CA GLU A 105 7.81 32.74 29.25
C GLU A 105 6.49 32.62 30.03
N ALA A 106 5.61 33.62 29.92
CA ALA A 106 4.32 33.62 30.61
C ALA A 106 3.37 32.53 30.07
N SER A 107 3.38 32.32 28.75
CA SER A 107 2.64 31.28 28.04
C SER A 107 3.07 29.90 28.53
N HIS A 108 4.37 29.60 28.57
CA HIS A 108 4.85 28.31 29.06
C HIS A 108 4.41 28.05 30.51
N ARG A 109 4.60 29.03 31.41
CA ARG A 109 4.23 28.92 32.83
C ARG A 109 2.74 28.67 33.04
N THR A 110 1.89 29.22 32.17
CA THR A 110 0.43 29.16 32.31
C THR A 110 -0.19 27.98 31.55
N CYS A 111 0.23 27.81 30.30
CA CYS A 111 -0.40 26.91 29.35
C CYS A 111 0.26 25.53 29.31
N ALA A 112 1.47 25.37 29.86
CA ALA A 112 2.19 24.09 29.93
C ALA A 112 2.29 23.37 28.57
N GLY A 113 2.47 24.13 27.48
CA GLY A 113 2.58 23.60 26.11
C GLY A 113 1.25 23.12 25.48
N LYS A 114 0.09 23.51 26.03
CA LYS A 114 -1.23 23.18 25.47
C LYS A 114 -1.57 23.93 24.17
N ILE A 115 -0.91 25.06 23.91
CA ILE A 115 -1.09 25.80 22.66
C ILE A 115 -0.05 25.34 21.63
N SER A 116 -0.42 25.31 20.36
CA SER A 116 0.50 24.97 19.27
C SER A 116 1.57 26.04 19.11
N SER A 117 2.74 25.68 18.57
CA SER A 117 3.86 26.62 18.38
C SER A 117 3.50 27.84 17.53
N TRP A 118 2.72 27.65 16.46
CA TRP A 118 2.25 28.77 15.62
C TRP A 118 1.29 29.69 16.38
N ALA A 119 0.47 29.14 17.29
CA ALA A 119 -0.49 29.90 18.08
C ALA A 119 0.24 30.69 19.17
N GLU A 120 1.26 30.10 19.78
CA GLU A 120 2.13 30.79 20.71
C GLU A 120 2.86 31.97 20.05
N GLU A 121 3.44 31.74 18.87
CA GLU A 121 4.07 32.78 18.06
C GLU A 121 3.09 33.90 17.67
N ALA A 122 1.89 33.54 17.21
CA ALA A 122 0.83 34.50 16.87
C ALA A 122 0.43 35.38 18.07
N GLY A 123 0.31 34.77 19.25
CA GLY A 123 0.04 35.50 20.50
C GLY A 123 1.17 36.44 20.88
N ALA A 124 2.43 36.02 20.72
CA ALA A 124 3.62 36.83 20.98
C ALA A 124 3.70 38.04 20.04
N MET A 125 3.46 37.84 18.73
CA MET A 125 3.39 38.92 17.73
C MET A 125 2.30 39.95 18.10
N TYR A 126 1.10 39.47 18.45
CA TYR A 126 -0.02 40.33 18.82
C TYR A 126 0.25 41.13 20.11
N PHE A 127 0.86 40.49 21.11
CA PHE A 127 1.11 41.11 22.41
C PHE A 127 2.28 42.11 22.38
N SER A 128 3.34 41.80 21.63
CA SER A 128 4.59 42.55 21.64
C SER A 128 4.50 43.93 21.00
N GLY A 129 3.56 44.11 20.08
CA GLY A 129 3.45 45.32 19.24
C GLY A 129 4.16 45.18 17.89
N GLU A 130 4.69 44.00 17.56
CA GLU A 130 5.31 43.67 16.27
C GLU A 130 4.39 43.96 15.07
N LEU A 131 3.08 43.86 15.28
CA LEU A 131 2.07 44.04 14.24
C LEU A 131 1.68 45.51 13.97
N ALA A 132 2.22 46.49 14.70
CA ALA A 132 1.77 47.88 14.67
C ALA A 132 1.93 48.57 13.29
N GLY A 133 2.87 48.11 12.46
CA GLY A 133 3.11 48.65 11.12
C GLY A 133 2.32 47.96 9.99
N ILE A 134 1.52 46.94 10.31
CA ILE A 134 0.81 46.13 9.30
C ILE A 134 -0.64 46.62 9.19
N VAL A 135 -1.06 46.91 7.96
CA VAL A 135 -2.40 47.44 7.68
C VAL A 135 -3.44 46.31 7.64
N PRO A 136 -4.53 46.38 8.41
CA PRO A 136 -5.65 45.45 8.29
C PRO A 136 -6.31 45.50 6.91
N GLY A 137 -6.71 44.36 6.36
CA GLY A 137 -7.37 44.20 5.06
C GLY A 137 -6.53 43.47 4.02
N ASP A 138 -5.21 43.39 4.20
CA ASP A 138 -4.32 42.60 3.33
C ASP A 138 -4.33 41.12 3.76
N TRP A 139 -5.20 40.32 3.13
CA TRP A 139 -5.26 38.88 3.38
C TRP A 139 -4.21 38.13 2.54
N PRO A 140 -3.54 37.10 3.12
CA PRO A 140 -2.63 36.27 2.34
C PRO A 140 -3.32 35.60 1.15
N SER A 141 -2.59 35.42 0.06
CA SER A 141 -3.06 34.65 -1.08
C SER A 141 -3.35 33.19 -0.70
N ALA A 142 -4.15 32.50 -1.53
CA ALA A 142 -4.44 31.09 -1.32
C ALA A 142 -3.18 30.21 -1.28
N TYR A 143 -2.14 30.59 -2.05
CA TYR A 143 -0.86 29.90 -2.08
C TYR A 143 -0.09 30.09 -0.76
N GLU A 144 0.04 31.32 -0.28
CA GLU A 144 0.69 31.63 0.99
C GLU A 144 -0.03 30.94 2.17
N LEU A 145 -1.36 31.01 2.18
CA LEU A 145 -2.17 30.33 3.20
C LEU A 145 -1.96 28.82 3.17
N GLN A 146 -1.87 28.21 1.98
CA GLN A 146 -1.62 26.77 1.87
C GLN A 146 -0.21 26.39 2.34
N ASN A 147 0.79 27.22 2.09
CA ASN A 147 2.17 26.97 2.53
C ASN A 147 2.29 26.99 4.05
N ILE A 148 1.76 28.03 4.72
CA ILE A 148 1.80 28.11 6.19
C ILE A 148 0.96 26.99 6.83
N LYS A 149 -0.21 26.65 6.27
CA LYS A 149 -1.01 25.47 6.68
C LYS A 149 -0.17 24.19 6.63
N ASN A 150 0.59 24.00 5.56
CA ASN A 150 1.42 22.80 5.40
C ASN A 150 2.54 22.76 6.45
N ARG A 151 3.20 23.88 6.75
CA ARG A 151 4.23 23.95 7.79
C ARG A 151 3.67 23.70 9.19
N VAL A 152 2.52 24.31 9.50
CA VAL A 152 1.78 24.09 10.75
C VAL A 152 1.43 22.61 10.92
N ARG A 153 0.81 21.99 9.90
CA ARG A 153 0.45 20.57 9.92
C ARG A 153 1.64 19.66 10.12
N GLN A 154 2.77 20.03 9.53
CA GLN A 154 4.04 19.31 9.68
C GLN A 154 4.75 19.62 10.99
N GLY A 155 4.31 20.58 11.80
CA GLY A 155 5.04 21.01 13.00
C GLY A 155 6.47 21.48 12.68
N SER A 156 6.65 22.14 11.53
CA SER A 156 7.90 22.78 11.14
C SER A 156 8.06 24.12 11.85
N GLU A 157 9.31 24.58 12.02
CA GLU A 157 9.57 25.97 12.41
C GLU A 157 9.05 26.94 11.33
N LEU A 158 8.52 28.08 11.77
CA LEU A 158 8.07 29.15 10.88
C LEU A 158 9.27 29.98 10.43
N ASN A 159 9.49 30.07 9.11
CA ASN A 159 10.52 30.93 8.56
C ASN A 159 10.04 32.39 8.48
N GLY A 160 10.90 33.31 8.01
CA GLY A 160 10.56 34.74 7.92
C GLY A 160 9.33 35.04 7.03
N SER A 161 9.14 34.28 5.94
CA SER A 161 7.97 34.41 5.08
C SER A 161 6.71 33.92 5.78
N ASP A 162 6.79 32.81 6.51
CA ASP A 162 5.65 32.27 7.27
C ASP A 162 5.24 33.21 8.38
N ARG A 163 6.21 33.80 9.08
CA ARG A 163 5.98 34.83 10.11
C ARG A 163 5.28 36.06 9.53
N ALA A 164 5.68 36.53 8.35
CA ALA A 164 4.99 37.64 7.66
C ALA A 164 3.54 37.28 7.27
N VAL A 165 3.29 36.05 6.80
CA VAL A 165 1.94 35.55 6.52
C VAL A 165 1.12 35.45 7.80
N LEU A 166 1.70 34.89 8.87
CA LEU A 166 1.06 34.77 10.18
C LEU A 166 0.69 36.15 10.74
N ALA A 167 1.60 37.12 10.65
CA ALA A 167 1.36 38.49 11.08
C ALA A 167 0.14 39.11 10.40
N ARG A 168 0.01 38.98 9.07
CA ARG A 168 -1.19 39.41 8.34
C ARG A 168 -2.45 38.65 8.77
N LEU A 169 -2.36 37.34 8.99
CA LEU A 169 -3.50 36.56 9.50
C LEU A 169 -3.95 37.06 10.87
N VAL A 170 -3.02 37.33 11.79
CA VAL A 170 -3.32 37.79 13.15
C VAL A 170 -3.90 39.20 13.16
N VAL A 171 -3.38 40.12 12.34
CA VAL A 171 -3.94 41.49 12.22
C VAL A 171 -5.39 41.45 11.71
N ASN A 172 -5.69 40.56 10.76
CA ASN A 172 -7.02 40.47 10.16
C ASN A 172 -8.01 39.64 10.98
N GLY A 173 -7.56 38.55 11.61
CA GLY A 173 -8.39 37.61 12.38
C GLY A 173 -8.46 37.89 13.87
N GLY A 174 -7.60 38.78 14.39
CA GLY A 174 -7.50 39.11 15.80
C GLY A 174 -6.92 37.99 16.67
N TRP A 175 -6.65 38.31 17.94
CA TRP A 175 -6.19 37.38 18.95
C TRP A 175 -7.03 37.51 20.24
N PRO A 176 -7.39 36.39 20.91
CA PRO A 176 -8.18 36.45 22.14
C PRO A 176 -7.41 37.11 23.30
N SER A 177 -8.17 37.70 24.22
CA SER A 177 -7.63 38.34 25.43
C SER A 177 -7.43 37.37 26.60
N GLU A 178 -8.11 36.22 26.58
CA GLU A 178 -8.01 35.18 27.61
C GLU A 178 -6.70 34.38 27.47
N ALA A 179 -6.06 34.08 28.61
CA ALA A 179 -4.84 33.28 28.63
C ALA A 179 -5.06 31.88 28.03
N CYS A 180 -4.11 31.43 27.22
CA CYS A 180 -4.11 30.13 26.54
C CYS A 180 -5.26 29.89 25.54
N ALA A 181 -6.14 30.87 25.31
CA ALA A 181 -7.13 30.80 24.24
C ALA A 181 -6.45 31.01 22.87
N VAL A 182 -6.95 30.31 21.84
CA VAL A 182 -6.52 30.46 20.45
C VAL A 182 -7.70 30.99 19.64
N SER A 183 -7.45 31.92 18.71
CA SER A 183 -8.50 32.43 17.81
C SER A 183 -9.14 31.28 17.03
N THR A 184 -10.45 31.07 17.18
CA THR A 184 -11.18 30.01 16.47
C THR A 184 -11.06 30.16 14.96
N GLN A 185 -11.16 31.40 14.47
CA GLN A 185 -11.02 31.71 13.04
C GLN A 185 -9.62 31.32 12.52
N LEU A 186 -8.56 31.67 13.24
CA LEU A 186 -7.19 31.32 12.84
C LEU A 186 -6.92 29.83 13.01
N ASN A 187 -7.50 29.19 14.03
CA ASN A 187 -7.40 27.76 14.23
C ASN A 187 -8.12 26.98 13.12
N ASP A 188 -9.28 27.44 12.65
CA ASP A 188 -9.99 26.84 11.51
C ASP A 188 -9.21 27.02 10.20
N MET A 189 -8.51 28.15 10.05
CA MET A 189 -7.64 28.39 8.91
C MET A 189 -6.37 27.55 8.97
N LEU A 190 -5.58 27.60 10.03
CA LEU A 190 -4.24 27.01 10.08
C LEU A 190 -4.27 25.55 10.57
N GLY A 191 -5.26 25.21 11.39
CA GLY A 191 -5.40 23.89 12.02
C GLY A 191 -4.38 23.62 13.12
N GLY A 192 -4.43 22.41 13.65
CA GLY A 192 -3.36 21.82 14.46
C GLY A 192 -2.33 21.09 13.60
N ALA A 193 -1.40 20.40 14.26
CA ALA A 193 -0.63 19.34 13.63
C ALA A 193 -1.59 18.25 13.06
N PHE A 194 -1.08 17.16 12.49
CA PHE A 194 -1.94 16.03 12.04
C PHE A 194 -2.75 15.32 13.15
N GLU A 195 -3.20 16.02 14.19
CA GLU A 195 -4.10 15.54 15.22
C GLU A 195 -5.53 15.45 14.64
N ASP A 196 -6.36 14.55 15.18
CA ASP A 196 -7.77 14.28 14.80
C ASP A 196 -8.08 13.02 13.96
N ALA A 197 -7.17 12.04 13.86
CA ALA A 197 -7.61 10.69 13.48
C ALA A 197 -6.92 9.61 14.32
N THR A 198 -7.65 9.07 15.31
CA THR A 198 -7.23 7.95 16.16
C THR A 198 -7.28 6.60 15.44
N ASP A 199 -8.00 6.53 14.33
CA ASP A 199 -8.23 5.28 13.62
C ASP A 199 -7.07 4.94 12.70
N SER A 200 -6.56 3.72 12.86
CA SER A 200 -5.51 3.18 11.99
C SER A 200 -6.11 2.88 10.63
N SER A 201 -5.46 3.41 9.60
CA SER A 201 -5.79 3.10 8.21
C SER A 201 -4.85 2.03 7.71
N TYR A 202 -5.32 1.16 6.84
CA TYR A 202 -4.47 0.15 6.23
C TYR A 202 -4.88 -0.18 4.80
N ARG A 203 -3.94 -0.76 4.06
CA ARG A 203 -4.17 -1.33 2.75
C ARG A 203 -3.35 -2.60 2.58
N LEU A 204 -4.03 -3.72 2.37
CA LEU A 204 -3.46 -5.03 2.04
C LEU A 204 -3.55 -5.23 0.52
N VAL A 205 -2.44 -5.58 -0.11
CA VAL A 205 -2.34 -5.82 -1.54
C VAL A 205 -1.63 -7.15 -1.82
N SER A 206 -1.96 -7.75 -2.96
CA SER A 206 -1.10 -8.74 -3.59
C SER A 206 0.15 -8.03 -4.13
N LEU A 207 1.31 -8.49 -3.70
CA LEU A 207 2.58 -7.97 -4.20
C LEU A 207 2.75 -8.31 -5.69
N LEU A 208 2.24 -9.46 -6.15
CA LEU A 208 2.42 -9.90 -7.54
C LEU A 208 1.61 -9.03 -8.51
N SER A 209 0.31 -8.84 -8.26
CA SER A 209 -0.60 -8.18 -9.21
C SER A 209 -0.93 -6.73 -8.87
N GLY A 210 -0.61 -6.26 -7.66
CA GLY A 210 -1.08 -4.96 -7.15
C GLY A 210 -2.57 -4.95 -6.79
N ARG A 211 -3.27 -6.08 -6.86
CA ARG A 211 -4.68 -6.21 -6.45
C ARG A 211 -4.85 -5.86 -4.98
N VAL A 212 -5.87 -5.07 -4.67
CA VAL A 212 -6.26 -4.75 -3.30
C VAL A 212 -7.07 -5.91 -2.74
N LEU A 213 -6.63 -6.46 -1.61
CA LEU A 213 -7.30 -7.58 -0.95
C LEU A 213 -8.18 -7.09 0.20
N ALA A 214 -7.70 -6.11 0.97
CA ALA A 214 -8.45 -5.48 2.05
C ALA A 214 -7.97 -4.03 2.28
N SER A 215 -8.85 -3.17 2.76
CA SER A 215 -8.49 -1.81 3.18
C SER A 215 -9.50 -1.26 4.17
N ALA A 216 -9.06 -0.42 5.11
CA ALA A 216 -9.94 0.32 6.00
C ALA A 216 -9.33 1.67 6.39
N GLY A 217 -10.15 2.55 6.94
CA GLY A 217 -9.76 3.90 7.36
C GLY A 217 -9.49 4.84 6.18
N ASP A 218 -8.74 5.89 6.46
CA ASP A 218 -8.40 6.97 5.54
C ASP A 218 -7.42 6.52 4.45
N GLN A 219 -7.92 6.46 3.21
CA GLN A 219 -7.14 6.10 2.02
C GLN A 219 -6.68 7.31 1.21
N VAL A 220 -7.21 8.50 1.50
CA VAL A 220 -7.13 9.66 0.59
C VAL A 220 -6.25 10.78 1.10
N SER A 221 -5.99 10.87 2.41
CA SER A 221 -5.09 11.90 2.92
C SER A 221 -3.66 11.69 2.42
N ARG A 222 -3.10 12.77 1.86
CA ARG A 222 -1.68 12.86 1.53
C ARG A 222 -0.89 13.14 2.81
N LEU A 223 -0.02 12.22 3.18
CA LEU A 223 0.84 12.34 4.36
C LEU A 223 2.27 11.95 4.00
N PRO A 224 3.29 12.56 4.63
CA PRO A 224 4.68 12.20 4.39
C PRO A 224 4.92 10.71 4.75
N PRO A 225 5.63 9.92 3.92
CA PRO A 225 5.89 8.50 4.21
C PRO A 225 6.90 8.25 5.32
N GLY A 226 7.69 9.28 5.69
CA GLY A 226 8.78 9.15 6.65
C GLY A 226 9.82 8.12 6.19
N SER A 227 10.42 7.41 7.15
CA SER A 227 11.44 6.38 6.89
C SER A 227 11.00 5.18 6.02
N LEU A 228 9.76 5.12 5.53
CA LEU A 228 9.40 4.17 4.47
C LEU A 228 10.07 4.51 3.13
N LEU A 229 10.44 5.77 2.87
CA LEU A 229 11.18 6.14 1.65
C LEU A 229 12.60 5.52 1.59
N LYS A 230 13.11 5.01 2.70
CA LYS A 230 14.36 4.22 2.72
C LYS A 230 14.27 2.94 1.89
N ILE A 231 13.06 2.39 1.68
CA ILE A 231 12.82 1.20 0.86
C ILE A 231 13.07 1.48 -0.64
N PRO A 232 12.39 2.45 -1.29
CA PRO A 232 12.70 2.79 -2.68
C PRO A 232 14.12 3.35 -2.83
N TYR A 233 14.66 4.06 -1.83
CA TYR A 233 16.05 4.52 -1.88
C TYR A 233 17.01 3.34 -1.98
N ALA A 234 16.86 2.36 -1.09
CA ALA A 234 17.66 1.14 -1.09
C ALA A 234 17.50 0.33 -2.40
N ALA A 235 16.29 0.25 -2.96
CA ALA A 235 16.06 -0.41 -4.24
C ALA A 235 16.78 0.28 -5.42
N ALA A 236 17.07 1.58 -5.29
CA ALA A 236 17.79 2.39 -6.27
C ALA A 236 19.31 2.44 -6.04
N LEU A 237 19.85 1.66 -5.11
CA LEU A 237 21.30 1.52 -4.94
C LEU A 237 21.87 0.41 -5.84
N GLU A 238 22.96 0.74 -6.53
CA GLU A 238 23.77 -0.21 -7.29
C GLU A 238 24.67 -1.05 -6.38
N HIS A 239 24.78 -2.35 -6.68
CA HIS A 239 25.82 -3.25 -6.16
C HIS A 239 26.03 -3.21 -4.63
N VAL A 240 24.96 -3.42 -3.85
CA VAL A 240 25.03 -3.42 -2.38
C VAL A 240 25.03 -4.84 -1.81
N ASN A 241 25.80 -5.07 -0.74
CA ASN A 241 25.69 -6.28 0.07
C ASN A 241 24.33 -6.30 0.80
N PRO A 242 23.44 -7.28 0.50
CA PRO A 242 22.09 -7.31 1.07
C PRO A 242 22.03 -7.41 2.60
N ASP A 243 22.97 -8.12 3.24
CA ASP A 243 22.95 -8.34 4.69
C ASP A 243 23.31 -7.05 5.45
N LEU A 244 24.30 -6.30 4.96
CA LEU A 244 24.67 -5.00 5.53
C LEU A 244 23.53 -3.99 5.37
N LEU A 245 22.95 -3.92 4.16
CA LEU A 245 21.83 -3.02 3.88
C LEU A 245 20.61 -3.35 4.73
N ALA A 246 20.33 -4.64 4.95
CA ALA A 246 19.22 -5.04 5.79
C ALA A 246 19.38 -4.56 7.24
N ALA A 247 20.58 -4.68 7.84
CA ALA A 247 20.84 -4.19 9.18
C ALA A 247 20.63 -2.66 9.28
N GLU A 248 21.07 -1.91 8.27
CA GLU A 248 20.86 -0.46 8.17
C GLU A 248 19.37 -0.09 8.06
N LEU A 249 18.61 -0.81 7.24
CA LEU A 249 17.17 -0.59 7.05
C LEU A 249 16.35 -0.95 8.30
N VAL A 250 16.71 -2.03 8.99
CA VAL A 250 16.08 -2.48 10.24
C VAL A 250 16.30 -1.48 11.37
N ALA A 251 17.52 -0.93 11.47
CA ALA A 251 17.85 0.14 12.41
C ALA A 251 17.30 1.51 11.97
N SER A 252 16.86 1.63 10.70
CA SER A 252 16.47 2.89 10.08
C SER A 252 17.62 3.92 10.10
N ASP A 253 18.85 3.47 9.90
CA ASP A 253 20.10 4.26 10.01
C ASP A 253 20.28 5.18 8.79
N THR A 254 19.88 6.44 8.92
CA THR A 254 19.96 7.45 7.85
C THR A 254 21.40 7.73 7.44
N GLU A 255 22.32 7.85 8.40
CA GLU A 255 23.70 8.24 8.10
C GLU A 255 24.42 7.19 7.25
N LYS A 256 24.24 5.89 7.58
CA LYS A 256 24.84 4.81 6.78
C LYS A 256 24.23 4.71 5.38
N LEU A 257 22.93 4.94 5.23
CA LEU A 257 22.30 4.97 3.91
C LEU A 257 22.85 6.13 3.06
N LEU A 258 23.06 7.30 3.66
CA LEU A 258 23.62 8.46 2.97
C LEU A 258 25.08 8.29 2.54
N GLN A 259 25.86 7.47 3.24
CA GLN A 259 27.22 7.11 2.79
C GLN A 259 27.21 6.38 1.43
N ARG A 260 26.06 5.84 1.01
CA ARG A 260 25.89 5.11 -0.27
C ARG A 260 25.41 6.00 -1.42
N ARG A 261 25.34 7.32 -1.25
CA ARG A 261 24.85 8.27 -2.28
C ARG A 261 25.54 8.14 -3.64
N GLU A 262 26.79 7.68 -3.69
CA GLU A 262 27.53 7.49 -4.95
C GLU A 262 27.01 6.28 -5.76
N GLN A 263 26.31 5.35 -5.11
CA GLN A 263 25.69 4.17 -5.72
C GLN A 263 24.23 4.42 -6.10
N PHE A 264 23.70 5.63 -5.84
CA PHE A 264 22.29 5.95 -5.99
C PHE A 264 21.91 6.29 -7.44
N GLN A 265 20.89 5.60 -7.96
CA GLN A 265 20.35 5.81 -9.30
C GLN A 265 19.08 6.70 -9.25
N ASP A 266 19.22 8.00 -9.53
CA ASP A 266 18.10 8.95 -9.47
C ASP A 266 16.94 8.57 -10.41
N GLU A 267 17.23 8.18 -11.66
CA GLU A 267 16.19 7.79 -12.62
C GLU A 267 15.40 6.57 -12.14
N HIS A 268 16.09 5.57 -11.58
CA HIS A 268 15.44 4.38 -11.03
C HIS A 268 14.60 4.73 -9.79
N TYR A 269 15.09 5.59 -8.91
CA TYR A 269 14.34 6.05 -7.75
C TYR A 269 13.06 6.80 -8.17
N ARG A 270 13.15 7.72 -9.13
CA ARG A 270 11.98 8.44 -9.69
C ARG A 270 10.99 7.48 -10.35
N LEU A 271 11.47 6.47 -11.06
CA LEU A 271 10.64 5.42 -11.64
C LEU A 271 9.88 4.63 -10.55
N LEU A 272 10.53 4.26 -9.45
CA LEU A 272 9.89 3.56 -8.33
C LEU A 272 8.85 4.43 -7.61
N LEU A 273 9.06 5.74 -7.56
CA LEU A 273 8.14 6.71 -6.96
C LEU A 273 7.08 7.24 -7.91
N SER A 274 7.11 6.91 -9.20
CA SER A 274 6.18 7.43 -10.20
C SER A 274 4.69 7.24 -9.88
N PRO A 275 4.24 6.27 -9.05
CA PRO A 275 2.84 6.23 -8.60
C PRO A 275 2.41 7.42 -7.73
N ILE A 276 3.35 8.15 -7.12
CA ILE A 276 3.09 9.31 -6.28
C ILE A 276 3.06 10.55 -7.19
N ALA A 277 1.88 11.15 -7.36
CA ALA A 277 1.69 12.23 -8.32
C ALA A 277 2.44 13.52 -7.95
N GLU A 278 2.48 13.88 -6.66
CA GLU A 278 3.08 15.11 -6.17
C GLU A 278 4.43 14.83 -5.51
N GLN A 279 5.51 15.08 -6.25
CA GLN A 279 6.89 14.94 -5.78
C GLN A 279 7.60 16.29 -5.85
N LYS A 280 8.09 16.79 -4.73
CA LYS A 280 8.95 17.99 -4.63
C LYS A 280 10.37 17.58 -4.21
N LEU A 281 10.86 16.47 -4.76
CA LEU A 281 12.22 16.02 -4.51
C LEU A 281 13.22 17.02 -5.10
N PRO A 282 14.29 17.39 -4.36
CA PRO A 282 15.31 18.30 -4.87
C PRO A 282 15.86 17.84 -6.22
N SER A 283 16.18 18.77 -7.10
CA SER A 283 16.83 18.45 -8.37
C SER A 283 18.32 18.10 -8.17
N ASN A 284 18.94 17.44 -9.15
CA ASN A 284 20.36 17.04 -9.06
C ASN A 284 21.32 18.21 -8.77
N PHE A 285 20.97 19.43 -9.17
CA PHE A 285 21.77 20.64 -8.90
C PHE A 285 21.70 21.11 -7.43
N GLU A 286 20.62 20.77 -6.72
CA GLU A 286 20.37 21.17 -5.32
C GLU A 286 20.94 20.17 -4.30
N LEU A 287 21.48 19.05 -4.77
CA LEU A 287 22.05 17.97 -3.95
C LEU A 287 23.49 18.23 -3.46
N SER A 288 24.04 19.42 -3.74
CA SER A 288 25.32 19.89 -3.19
C SER A 288 25.28 20.08 -1.67
N ASN A 289 24.09 20.36 -1.11
CA ASN A 289 23.87 20.39 0.33
C ASN A 289 23.56 18.97 0.86
N PRO A 290 24.38 18.39 1.75
CA PRO A 290 24.12 17.08 2.35
C PRO A 290 22.75 16.96 3.04
N GLN A 291 22.18 18.06 3.52
CA GLN A 291 20.88 18.09 4.18
C GLN A 291 19.71 17.82 3.21
N ASN A 292 19.87 18.13 1.92
CA ASN A 292 18.86 17.86 0.89
C ASN A 292 18.77 16.37 0.53
N TRP A 293 19.83 15.59 0.76
CA TRP A 293 19.78 14.14 0.58
C TRP A 293 18.87 13.45 1.60
N ARG A 294 18.67 14.03 2.78
CA ARG A 294 17.78 13.44 3.81
C ARG A 294 16.33 13.38 3.33
N ALA A 295 15.92 14.29 2.43
CA ALA A 295 14.59 14.27 1.81
C ALA A 295 14.32 13.00 1.00
N TYR A 296 15.35 12.42 0.36
CA TYR A 296 15.26 11.15 -0.36
C TYR A 296 15.07 9.94 0.58
N LEU A 297 15.33 10.10 1.87
CA LEU A 297 15.12 9.07 2.89
C LEU A 297 13.84 9.32 3.72
N GLY A 298 13.04 10.31 3.32
CA GLY A 298 11.77 10.68 3.93
C GLY A 298 11.89 11.56 5.17
N GLU A 299 13.02 12.24 5.33
CA GLU A 299 13.21 13.29 6.32
C GLU A 299 12.94 14.68 5.72
N ARG A 300 13.08 15.72 6.53
CA ARG A 300 12.91 17.11 6.08
C ARG A 300 14.12 17.56 5.26
N ASN A 301 13.88 18.44 4.29
CA ASN A 301 14.94 19.17 3.59
C ASN A 301 15.52 20.30 4.46
N ALA A 302 16.44 21.09 3.89
CA ALA A 302 17.04 22.25 4.56
C ALA A 302 15.99 23.31 4.99
N ASP A 303 14.85 23.39 4.30
CA ASP A 303 13.76 24.33 4.61
C ASP A 303 12.78 23.82 5.68
N GLY A 304 13.03 22.63 6.23
CA GLY A 304 12.17 22.00 7.24
C GLY A 304 10.90 21.36 6.68
N GLU A 305 10.80 21.17 5.37
CA GLU A 305 9.64 20.60 4.69
C GLU A 305 9.85 19.13 4.29
N PHE A 306 8.78 18.34 4.24
CA PHE A 306 8.81 17.03 3.61
C PHE A 306 8.63 17.15 2.10
N ALA A 307 9.63 16.69 1.34
CA ALA A 307 9.65 16.75 -0.13
C ALA A 307 8.57 15.90 -0.82
N LEU A 308 7.95 14.96 -0.10
CA LEU A 308 6.99 14.04 -0.68
C LEU A 308 5.85 13.74 0.30
N GLN A 309 4.62 13.71 -0.21
CA GLN A 309 3.43 13.25 0.50
C GLN A 309 2.64 12.30 -0.38
N ALA A 310 2.14 11.21 0.20
CA ALA A 310 1.44 10.18 -0.54
C ALA A 310 0.14 9.78 0.16
N THR A 311 -0.88 9.51 -0.64
CA THR A 311 -2.03 8.71 -0.21
C THR A 311 -1.60 7.27 0.10
N LEU A 312 -2.42 6.53 0.84
CA LEU A 312 -2.07 5.15 1.18
C LEU A 312 -1.98 4.23 -0.06
N PRO A 313 -2.85 4.36 -1.09
CA PRO A 313 -2.72 3.64 -2.35
C PRO A 313 -1.44 3.95 -3.13
N GLU A 314 -1.07 5.24 -3.28
CA GLU A 314 0.16 5.63 -3.98
C GLU A 314 1.39 5.07 -3.27
N LEU A 315 1.42 5.16 -1.94
CA LEU A 315 2.51 4.63 -1.13
C LEU A 315 2.62 3.10 -1.26
N ALA A 316 1.47 2.38 -1.28
CA ALA A 316 1.46 0.94 -1.51
C ALA A 316 2.03 0.56 -2.88
N LEU A 317 1.71 1.29 -3.95
CA LEU A 317 2.28 1.01 -5.26
C LEU A 317 3.79 1.28 -5.31
N ALA A 318 4.26 2.37 -4.70
CA ALA A 318 5.69 2.68 -4.63
C ALA A 318 6.48 1.64 -3.84
N MET A 319 5.98 1.21 -2.66
CA MET A 319 6.63 0.15 -1.87
C MET A 319 6.62 -1.19 -2.61
N ARG A 320 5.52 -1.54 -3.28
CA ARG A 320 5.43 -2.74 -4.10
C ARG A 320 6.50 -2.72 -5.19
N ALA A 321 6.62 -1.61 -5.93
CA ALA A 321 7.60 -1.49 -7.00
C ALA A 321 9.03 -1.65 -6.48
N ALA A 322 9.35 -1.02 -5.34
CA ALA A 322 10.66 -1.15 -4.70
C ALA A 322 10.98 -2.59 -4.28
N LEU A 323 10.05 -3.27 -3.59
CA LEU A 323 10.22 -4.66 -3.15
C LEU A 323 10.40 -5.63 -4.33
N LEU A 324 9.68 -5.43 -5.43
CA LEU A 324 9.79 -6.28 -6.63
C LEU A 324 11.08 -6.01 -7.42
N SER A 325 11.60 -4.78 -7.37
CA SER A 325 12.81 -4.39 -8.10
C SER A 325 14.07 -5.06 -7.56
N ARG A 326 14.22 -5.14 -6.23
CA ARG A 326 15.39 -5.72 -5.55
C ARG A 326 14.96 -6.60 -4.36
N PRO A 327 14.27 -7.74 -4.57
CA PRO A 327 13.70 -8.54 -3.47
C PRO A 327 14.75 -9.02 -2.47
N ASP A 328 15.98 -9.29 -2.93
CA ASP A 328 17.05 -9.79 -2.08
C ASP A 328 17.55 -8.76 -1.06
N TYR A 329 17.49 -7.46 -1.38
CA TYR A 329 17.92 -6.37 -0.49
C TYR A 329 17.09 -6.27 0.78
N PHE A 330 15.87 -6.83 0.77
CA PHE A 330 14.90 -6.62 1.83
C PHE A 330 14.70 -7.84 2.73
N ARG A 331 15.31 -9.00 2.42
CA ARG A 331 15.11 -10.26 3.18
C ARG A 331 15.38 -10.11 4.67
N GLY A 332 16.43 -9.35 5.04
CA GLY A 332 16.80 -9.15 6.44
C GLY A 332 15.87 -8.21 7.22
N LEU A 333 14.88 -7.54 6.57
CA LEU A 333 13.80 -6.85 7.29
C LEU A 333 12.96 -7.78 8.18
N SER A 334 13.05 -9.10 7.95
CA SER A 334 12.48 -10.11 8.85
C SER A 334 13.12 -10.15 10.24
N GLN A 335 14.27 -9.50 10.42
CA GLN A 335 14.96 -9.39 11.70
C GLN A 335 14.53 -8.17 12.53
N ASN A 336 13.61 -7.34 12.02
CA ASN A 336 13.13 -6.17 12.75
C ASN A 336 12.34 -6.58 14.00
N GLY A 337 12.78 -6.08 15.16
CA GLY A 337 12.33 -6.50 16.49
C GLY A 337 13.18 -7.59 17.15
N LEU A 338 14.14 -8.17 16.42
CA LEU A 338 15.11 -9.12 16.97
C LEU A 338 16.44 -8.45 17.32
N LEU A 339 16.88 -7.52 16.47
CA LEU A 339 18.12 -6.79 16.68
C LEU A 339 17.91 -5.70 17.75
N PRO A 340 18.84 -5.51 18.70
CA PRO A 340 18.70 -4.53 19.78
C PRO A 340 18.49 -3.08 19.31
N ASN A 341 19.07 -2.73 18.16
CA ASN A 341 18.98 -1.40 17.55
C ASN A 341 17.86 -1.28 16.51
N SER A 342 17.03 -2.32 16.36
CA SER A 342 15.93 -2.30 15.39
C SER A 342 14.79 -1.38 15.85
N THR A 343 14.02 -0.85 14.90
CA THR A 343 12.92 0.06 15.22
C THR A 343 11.78 -0.59 16.00
N LEU A 344 11.71 -1.93 16.03
CA LEU A 344 10.73 -2.67 16.82
C LEU A 344 11.31 -3.32 18.09
N ALA A 345 12.56 -3.03 18.48
CA ALA A 345 13.28 -3.70 19.57
C ALA A 345 12.64 -3.59 20.97
N GLY A 346 11.64 -2.71 21.16
CA GLY A 346 10.90 -2.55 22.42
C GLY A 346 9.42 -2.90 22.34
N GLN A 347 8.98 -3.58 21.28
CA GLN A 347 7.57 -3.95 21.11
C GLN A 347 7.23 -5.26 21.80
N SER A 348 5.92 -5.55 21.93
CA SER A 348 5.38 -6.78 22.53
C SER A 348 6.04 -8.04 21.97
N GLU A 349 6.58 -8.89 22.86
CA GLU A 349 7.19 -10.17 22.48
C GLU A 349 6.21 -11.07 21.72
N ALA A 350 4.92 -11.04 22.08
CA ALA A 350 3.89 -11.82 21.40
C ALA A 350 3.68 -11.39 19.94
N ASP A 351 3.73 -10.09 19.66
CA ASP A 351 3.57 -9.56 18.31
C ASP A 351 4.84 -9.79 17.47
N ILE A 352 6.04 -9.63 18.05
CA ILE A 352 7.31 -9.98 17.37
C ILE A 352 7.41 -11.47 17.07
N LYS A 353 6.95 -12.33 17.99
CA LYS A 353 6.90 -13.78 17.77
C LYS A 353 5.98 -14.14 16.59
N LEU A 354 4.84 -13.47 16.46
CA LEU A 354 3.96 -13.65 15.29
C LEU A 354 4.67 -13.26 13.99
N LEU A 355 5.31 -12.08 13.93
CA LEU A 355 6.06 -11.66 12.73
C LEU A 355 7.13 -12.70 12.35
N ARG A 356 7.82 -13.27 13.34
CA ARG A 356 8.83 -14.31 13.12
C ARG A 356 8.24 -15.61 12.58
N GLN A 357 7.13 -16.08 13.17
CA GLN A 357 6.45 -17.30 12.75
C GLN A 357 5.97 -17.21 11.30
N LEU A 358 5.54 -16.02 10.88
CA LEU A 358 5.07 -15.74 9.52
C LEU A 358 6.19 -15.26 8.58
N GLN A 359 7.42 -15.17 9.08
CA GLN A 359 8.57 -14.64 8.37
C GLN A 359 8.24 -13.30 7.70
N VAL A 360 7.76 -12.33 8.45
CA VAL A 360 7.30 -11.04 7.90
C VAL A 360 8.48 -10.09 7.75
N LEU A 361 8.63 -9.49 6.57
CA LEU A 361 9.46 -8.30 6.36
C LEU A 361 8.76 -7.10 6.97
N ALA A 362 9.38 -6.43 7.96
CA ALA A 362 8.78 -5.28 8.63
C ALA A 362 9.65 -4.04 8.53
N LYS A 363 9.07 -2.93 8.06
CA LYS A 363 9.70 -1.60 8.08
C LYS A 363 8.78 -0.57 8.69
N THR A 364 9.28 0.17 9.67
CA THR A 364 8.59 1.32 10.24
C THR A 364 8.94 2.61 9.49
N GLY A 365 7.98 3.51 9.40
CA GLY A 365 8.16 4.92 9.05
C GLY A 365 7.59 5.79 10.15
N THR A 366 8.37 6.70 10.71
CA THR A 366 7.86 7.71 11.66
C THR A 366 8.10 9.08 11.06
N VAL A 367 7.06 9.90 11.07
CA VAL A 367 7.12 11.33 10.79
C VAL A 367 6.98 12.02 12.13
N SER A 368 7.90 12.91 12.47
CA SER A 368 7.89 13.63 13.74
C SER A 368 7.98 15.14 13.55
N THR A 369 7.56 15.89 14.57
CA THR A 369 7.91 17.31 14.73
C THR A 369 9.43 17.47 14.87
N VAL A 370 9.92 18.71 14.78
CA VAL A 370 11.34 19.03 15.00
C VAL A 370 11.83 18.55 16.37
N ASP A 371 10.97 18.63 17.40
CA ASP A 371 11.25 18.14 18.76
C ASP A 371 11.11 16.61 18.94
N GLY A 372 10.88 15.87 17.85
CA GLY A 372 10.81 14.41 17.87
C GLY A 372 9.45 13.81 18.24
N ARG A 373 8.41 14.61 18.48
CA ARG A 373 7.06 14.08 18.76
C ARG A 373 6.45 13.45 17.52
N PRO A 374 5.88 12.23 17.59
CA PRO A 374 5.34 11.56 16.42
C PRO A 374 4.07 12.22 15.89
N LEU A 375 4.06 12.53 14.60
CA LEU A 375 2.93 13.07 13.86
C LEU A 375 2.17 11.99 13.10
N VAL A 376 2.90 11.09 12.43
CA VAL A 376 2.32 9.97 11.68
C VAL A 376 3.26 8.78 11.76
N GLY A 377 2.70 7.64 12.15
CA GLY A 377 3.35 6.34 12.15
C GLY A 377 2.87 5.51 10.97
N HIS A 378 3.81 4.92 10.25
CA HIS A 378 3.58 3.94 9.20
C HIS A 378 4.28 2.63 9.54
N LEU A 379 3.68 1.52 9.11
CA LEU A 379 4.28 0.19 9.20
C LEU A 379 4.01 -0.54 7.89
N MET A 380 5.06 -0.94 7.19
CA MET A 380 4.98 -1.82 6.04
C MET A 380 5.31 -3.25 6.49
N LEU A 381 4.41 -4.19 6.18
CA LEU A 381 4.59 -5.63 6.38
C LEU A 381 4.51 -6.34 5.03
N ALA A 382 5.42 -7.26 4.73
CA ALA A 382 5.32 -8.12 3.54
C ALA A 382 5.70 -9.56 3.90
N TRP A 383 4.99 -10.56 3.35
CA TRP A 383 5.21 -11.96 3.74
C TRP A 383 4.86 -12.97 2.63
N PRO A 384 5.46 -14.17 2.69
CA PRO A 384 6.59 -14.58 3.55
C PRO A 384 7.93 -14.00 3.06
N ALA A 385 8.93 -13.88 3.95
CA ALA A 385 10.19 -13.16 3.68
C ALA A 385 10.97 -13.69 2.47
N ALA A 386 11.01 -15.02 2.29
CA ALA A 386 11.75 -15.63 1.20
C ALA A 386 11.17 -15.27 -0.18
N HIS A 387 9.83 -15.26 -0.28
CA HIS A 387 9.09 -14.97 -1.50
C HIS A 387 7.82 -14.19 -1.18
N PRO A 388 7.92 -12.87 -0.92
CA PRO A 388 6.77 -12.09 -0.50
C PRO A 388 5.68 -12.08 -1.58
N VAL A 389 4.45 -12.42 -1.17
CA VAL A 389 3.27 -12.46 -2.06
C VAL A 389 2.19 -11.49 -1.59
N PHE A 390 2.20 -11.13 -0.31
CA PHE A 390 1.33 -10.12 0.27
C PHE A 390 2.15 -8.95 0.80
N MET A 391 1.55 -7.77 0.78
CA MET A 391 2.07 -6.59 1.44
C MET A 391 0.94 -5.76 2.03
N ALA A 392 1.11 -5.32 3.27
CA ALA A 392 0.24 -4.39 3.94
C ALA A 392 1.00 -3.12 4.34
N ILE A 393 0.36 -1.97 4.15
CA ILE A 393 0.82 -0.71 4.74
C ILE A 393 -0.22 -0.22 5.71
N PHE A 394 0.20 0.03 6.94
CA PHE A 394 -0.58 0.63 8.00
C PHE A 394 -0.13 2.06 8.22
N ARG A 395 -1.07 2.90 8.64
CA ARG A 395 -0.87 4.32 8.91
C ARG A 395 -1.74 4.74 10.09
N GLN A 396 -1.17 5.48 11.03
CA GLN A 396 -1.92 6.09 12.12
C GLN A 396 -1.28 7.43 12.52
N ARG A 397 -2.11 8.45 12.77
CA ARG A 397 -1.63 9.78 13.20
C ARG A 397 -1.32 9.77 14.69
N GLY A 398 -0.42 10.64 15.13
CA GLY A 398 -0.03 10.83 16.53
C GLY A 398 0.76 9.69 17.19
N VAL A 399 1.17 8.67 16.42
CA VAL A 399 1.95 7.52 16.94
C VAL A 399 3.21 7.29 16.12
N SER A 400 4.23 6.66 16.72
CA SER A 400 5.40 6.21 15.97
C SER A 400 5.05 5.02 15.08
N GLY A 401 5.84 4.75 14.04
CA GLY A 401 5.63 3.57 13.19
C GLY A 401 5.68 2.25 13.97
N ALA A 402 6.46 2.18 15.05
CA ALA A 402 6.49 1.03 15.94
C ALA A 402 5.19 0.86 16.74
N GLY A 403 4.57 1.97 17.18
CA GLY A 403 3.29 1.98 17.90
C GLY A 403 2.10 1.45 17.09
N VAL A 404 2.26 1.28 15.77
CA VAL A 404 1.24 0.70 14.89
C VAL A 404 1.20 -0.84 14.98
N LEU A 405 2.27 -1.48 15.48
CA LEU A 405 2.47 -2.92 15.38
C LEU A 405 1.33 -3.74 16.02
N SER A 406 0.84 -3.35 17.21
CA SER A 406 -0.17 -4.17 17.91
C SER A 406 -1.46 -4.31 17.09
N LYS A 407 -1.94 -3.22 16.48
CA LYS A 407 -3.10 -3.25 15.57
C LYS A 407 -2.82 -4.05 14.31
N ALA A 408 -1.62 -3.90 13.74
CA ALA A 408 -1.21 -4.65 12.55
C ALA A 408 -1.11 -6.17 12.82
N ALA A 409 -0.58 -6.57 13.97
CA ALA A 409 -0.45 -7.96 14.38
C ALA A 409 -1.83 -8.62 14.55
N ALA A 410 -2.82 -7.91 15.10
CA ALA A 410 -4.19 -8.42 15.20
C ALA A 410 -4.80 -8.74 13.83
N LEU A 411 -4.66 -7.83 12.85
CA LEU A 411 -5.13 -8.04 11.47
C LEU A 411 -4.34 -9.13 10.76
N LEU A 412 -3.04 -9.23 11.00
CA LEU A 412 -2.19 -10.24 10.39
C LEU A 412 -2.59 -11.67 10.81
N ARG A 413 -3.03 -11.88 12.06
CA ARG A 413 -3.58 -13.19 12.51
C ARG A 413 -4.81 -13.59 11.70
N THR A 414 -5.70 -12.64 11.45
CA THR A 414 -6.89 -12.84 10.61
C THR A 414 -6.49 -13.14 9.16
N TRP A 415 -5.62 -12.31 8.58
CA TRP A 415 -5.20 -12.48 7.19
C TRP A 415 -4.37 -13.73 6.93
N GLN A 416 -3.63 -14.25 7.92
CA GLN A 416 -2.95 -15.53 7.77
C GLN A 416 -3.94 -16.66 7.46
N ARG A 417 -5.12 -16.62 8.09
CA ARG A 417 -6.18 -17.60 7.87
C ARG A 417 -6.88 -17.36 6.54
N ASP A 418 -7.26 -16.11 6.27
CA ASP A 418 -8.07 -15.75 5.11
C ASP A 418 -7.24 -15.77 3.80
N TYR A 419 -5.95 -15.44 3.87
CA TYR A 419 -5.01 -15.36 2.75
C TYR A 419 -3.74 -16.20 2.99
N PRO A 420 -3.82 -17.54 3.00
CA PRO A 420 -2.65 -18.36 3.24
C PRO A 420 -1.70 -18.34 2.04
N SER A 421 -0.40 -18.12 2.31
CA SER A 421 0.63 -17.96 1.28
C SER A 421 0.76 -19.15 0.31
N ARG A 422 0.35 -20.35 0.73
CA ARG A 422 0.37 -21.56 -0.12
C ARG A 422 -0.57 -21.49 -1.33
N TYR A 423 -1.61 -20.65 -1.28
CA TYR A 423 -2.55 -20.44 -2.39
C TYR A 423 -2.43 -19.04 -3.02
N ALA A 424 -1.40 -18.28 -2.66
CA ALA A 424 -1.32 -16.87 -3.02
C ALA A 424 -0.80 -16.63 -4.44
N LYS A 425 -0.17 -17.62 -5.08
CA LYS A 425 0.55 -17.46 -6.34
C LYS A 425 0.14 -18.52 -7.34
N VAL A 426 -0.08 -18.10 -8.59
CA VAL A 426 -0.22 -18.96 -9.76
C VAL A 426 0.79 -18.54 -10.83
N ARG A 427 1.37 -19.53 -11.51
CA ARG A 427 2.26 -19.33 -12.66
C ARG A 427 1.55 -19.84 -13.92
N VAL A 428 1.40 -19.00 -14.93
CA VAL A 428 0.76 -19.36 -16.20
C VAL A 428 1.63 -18.94 -17.39
N SER A 429 1.94 -19.88 -18.27
CA SER A 429 2.56 -19.63 -19.57
C SER A 429 1.52 -18.97 -20.48
N LEU A 430 1.85 -17.79 -20.99
CA LEU A 430 0.97 -17.01 -21.83
C LEU A 430 1.17 -17.37 -23.30
N LEU A 431 0.04 -17.49 -23.99
CA LEU A 431 -0.09 -17.64 -25.43
C LEU A 431 0.73 -18.82 -25.99
N THR A 432 0.71 -19.93 -25.23
CA THR A 432 1.58 -21.11 -25.39
C THR A 432 1.50 -21.74 -26.79
N SER A 433 0.34 -21.68 -27.44
CA SER A 433 0.10 -22.27 -28.76
C SER A 433 0.17 -21.25 -29.91
N THR A 434 0.59 -20.02 -29.64
CA THR A 434 0.63 -18.95 -30.66
C THR A 434 2.06 -18.64 -31.11
N LYS A 435 2.21 -18.03 -32.28
CA LYS A 435 3.53 -17.65 -32.80
C LYS A 435 4.08 -16.43 -32.04
N THR A 436 5.37 -16.44 -31.74
CA THR A 436 6.09 -15.42 -30.94
C THR A 436 6.03 -13.98 -31.51
N GLY A 437 5.65 -13.80 -32.79
CA GLY A 437 5.44 -12.47 -33.41
C GLY A 437 3.97 -12.09 -33.62
N SER A 438 3.02 -12.91 -33.16
CA SER A 438 1.58 -12.63 -33.32
C SER A 438 0.96 -11.89 -32.14
N TRP A 439 1.76 -11.48 -31.15
CA TRP A 439 1.29 -10.75 -29.99
C TRP A 439 2.42 -9.96 -29.35
N ASP A 440 2.06 -8.93 -28.61
CA ASP A 440 2.98 -8.09 -27.84
C ASP A 440 2.38 -7.73 -26.48
N VAL A 441 3.24 -7.30 -25.56
CA VAL A 441 2.89 -6.84 -24.22
C VAL A 441 3.23 -5.37 -24.08
N GLU A 442 2.20 -4.54 -23.98
CA GLU A 442 2.33 -3.11 -23.74
C GLU A 442 2.13 -2.80 -22.24
N PRO A 443 3.04 -2.04 -21.62
CA PRO A 443 2.86 -1.60 -20.25
C PRO A 443 1.87 -0.42 -20.18
N ASP A 444 0.76 -0.57 -19.44
CA ASP A 444 -0.21 0.53 -19.21
C ASP A 444 0.34 1.62 -18.26
N CYS A 445 1.45 1.34 -17.58
CA CYS A 445 2.12 2.25 -16.65
C CYS A 445 3.62 1.92 -16.63
N PRO A 446 4.48 2.79 -16.06
CA PRO A 446 5.94 2.65 -16.17
C PRO A 446 6.46 1.23 -15.87
N LEU A 447 7.30 0.73 -16.77
CA LEU A 447 7.87 -0.61 -16.75
C LEU A 447 9.16 -0.62 -15.95
N VAL A 448 9.28 -1.57 -15.02
CA VAL A 448 10.52 -1.92 -14.34
C VAL A 448 10.93 -3.31 -14.84
N ALA A 449 12.10 -3.40 -15.45
CA ALA A 449 12.62 -4.64 -16.01
C ALA A 449 14.04 -4.93 -15.54
N ASN A 450 14.32 -6.21 -15.34
CA ASN A 450 15.67 -6.76 -15.29
C ASN A 450 15.79 -7.88 -16.33
N GLN A 451 16.97 -8.51 -16.41
CA GLN A 451 17.28 -9.50 -17.46
C GLN A 451 16.27 -10.65 -17.59
N TYR A 452 15.52 -11.00 -16.53
CA TYR A 452 14.64 -12.18 -16.51
C TYR A 452 13.21 -11.91 -16.02
N ARG A 453 12.95 -10.72 -15.46
CA ARG A 453 11.65 -10.34 -14.87
C ARG A 453 11.29 -8.92 -15.26
N ARG A 454 10.03 -8.72 -15.65
CA ARG A 454 9.45 -7.42 -15.96
C ARG A 454 8.12 -7.26 -15.24
N PHE A 455 7.90 -6.11 -14.65
CA PHE A 455 6.65 -5.75 -13.99
C PHE A 455 6.39 -4.26 -14.16
N THR A 456 5.14 -3.85 -14.12
CA THR A 456 4.80 -2.43 -14.12
C THR A 456 4.52 -1.94 -12.71
N VAL A 457 4.72 -0.65 -12.46
CA VAL A 457 4.52 -0.04 -11.13
C VAL A 457 3.09 -0.22 -10.62
N CYS A 458 2.09 -0.20 -11.52
CA CYS A 458 0.68 -0.45 -11.22
C CYS A 458 0.29 -1.94 -11.23
N GLY A 459 1.18 -2.82 -11.70
CA GLY A 459 0.99 -4.28 -11.70
C GLY A 459 0.15 -4.83 -12.85
N GLN A 460 -0.10 -4.03 -13.89
CA GLN A 460 -0.92 -4.40 -15.03
C GLN A 460 -0.13 -4.34 -16.33
N PHE A 461 -0.48 -5.24 -17.25
CA PHE A 461 -0.01 -5.27 -18.62
C PHE A 461 -1.20 -5.40 -19.57
N ARG A 462 -1.11 -4.75 -20.71
CA ARG A 462 -2.00 -4.94 -21.85
C ARG A 462 -1.34 -5.90 -22.83
N ILE A 463 -2.05 -6.94 -23.22
CA ILE A 463 -1.59 -7.86 -24.27
C ILE A 463 -2.43 -7.61 -25.50
N ILE A 464 -1.75 -7.33 -26.61
CA ILE A 464 -2.35 -7.18 -27.94
C ILE A 464 -1.97 -8.40 -28.76
N SER A 465 -2.95 -9.07 -29.37
CA SER A 465 -2.72 -10.30 -30.11
C SER A 465 -3.51 -10.33 -31.41
N THR A 466 -2.82 -10.68 -32.49
CA THR A 466 -3.40 -10.99 -33.81
C THR A 466 -3.59 -12.50 -34.02
N ALA A 467 -3.23 -13.31 -33.03
CA ALA A 467 -3.32 -14.77 -33.12
C ALA A 467 -4.78 -15.24 -33.23
N ARG A 468 -5.05 -16.14 -34.18
CA ARG A 468 -6.37 -16.73 -34.35
C ARG A 468 -6.78 -17.50 -33.09
N GLY A 469 -7.97 -17.21 -32.56
CA GLY A 469 -8.48 -17.84 -31.33
C GLY A 469 -8.02 -17.18 -30.03
N SER A 470 -7.20 -16.13 -30.11
CA SER A 470 -6.89 -15.23 -29.00
C SER A 470 -7.86 -14.04 -28.98
N ARG A 471 -8.17 -13.50 -27.81
CA ARG A 471 -8.76 -12.15 -27.71
C ARG A 471 -7.75 -11.13 -28.27
N THR A 472 -8.24 -10.17 -29.06
CA THR A 472 -7.40 -9.13 -29.68
C THR A 472 -6.67 -8.29 -28.65
N GLU A 473 -7.33 -7.97 -27.55
CA GLU A 473 -6.78 -7.17 -26.46
C GLU A 473 -7.24 -7.73 -25.12
N ARG A 474 -6.33 -7.82 -24.14
CA ARG A 474 -6.63 -8.28 -22.79
C ARG A 474 -5.72 -7.61 -21.77
N ILE A 475 -6.20 -7.49 -20.53
CA ILE A 475 -5.41 -7.04 -19.39
C ILE A 475 -5.00 -8.24 -18.56
N VAL A 476 -3.72 -8.32 -18.23
CA VAL A 476 -3.19 -9.28 -17.25
C VAL A 476 -2.53 -8.52 -16.11
N ARG A 477 -2.56 -9.09 -14.91
CA ARG A 477 -1.97 -8.50 -13.72
C ARG A 477 -0.90 -9.43 -13.18
N GLY A 478 0.27 -8.92 -12.82
CA GLY A 478 1.35 -9.76 -12.30
C GLY A 478 2.76 -9.32 -12.66
N VAL A 479 3.68 -10.26 -12.52
CA VAL A 479 5.08 -10.16 -12.91
C VAL A 479 5.33 -11.13 -14.06
N LEU A 480 5.83 -10.64 -15.18
CA LEU A 480 6.20 -11.48 -16.31
C LEU A 480 7.65 -11.92 -16.17
N GLN A 481 7.87 -13.20 -16.45
CA GLN A 481 9.19 -13.82 -16.53
C GLN A 481 9.41 -14.35 -17.94
N GLN A 482 10.63 -14.24 -18.44
CA GLN A 482 10.98 -14.74 -19.76
C GLN A 482 12.23 -15.62 -19.65
N SER A 483 12.14 -16.86 -20.14
CA SER A 483 13.29 -17.76 -20.19
C SER A 483 14.11 -17.51 -21.45
N GLY A 484 15.01 -16.52 -21.42
CA GLY A 484 15.81 -16.14 -22.59
C GLY A 484 15.00 -15.42 -23.68
N GLU A 485 15.64 -15.06 -24.80
CA GLU A 485 15.02 -14.22 -25.84
C GLU A 485 13.79 -14.85 -26.52
N GLN A 486 13.75 -16.19 -26.61
CA GLN A 486 12.68 -16.93 -27.32
C GLN A 486 11.89 -17.90 -26.43
N GLY A 487 12.16 -17.97 -25.13
CA GLY A 487 11.45 -18.89 -24.24
C GLY A 487 10.02 -18.46 -23.90
N PRO A 488 9.26 -19.34 -23.23
CA PRO A 488 7.89 -19.05 -22.86
C PRO A 488 7.83 -17.83 -21.95
N THR A 489 6.86 -16.95 -22.22
CA THR A 489 6.53 -15.85 -21.31
C THR A 489 5.62 -16.39 -20.22
N VAL A 490 6.11 -16.41 -18.98
CA VAL A 490 5.37 -16.90 -17.81
C VAL A 490 4.91 -15.71 -16.98
N LEU A 491 3.60 -15.60 -16.76
CA LEU A 491 3.01 -14.67 -15.81
C LEU A 491 2.96 -15.31 -14.42
N GLU A 492 3.59 -14.66 -13.44
CA GLU A 492 3.32 -14.89 -12.02
C GLU A 492 2.27 -13.89 -11.53
N THR A 493 1.14 -14.38 -11.05
CA THR A 493 0.00 -13.58 -10.60
C THR A 493 -0.54 -14.09 -9.27
N ASP A 494 -1.40 -13.31 -8.59
CA ASP A 494 -2.22 -13.87 -7.51
C ASP A 494 -3.34 -14.76 -8.04
N VAL A 495 -3.84 -15.62 -7.15
CA VAL A 495 -4.88 -16.61 -7.45
C VAL A 495 -6.18 -15.97 -7.90
N ASP A 496 -6.63 -14.87 -7.29
CA ASP A 496 -7.92 -14.28 -7.66
C ASP A 496 -7.84 -13.62 -9.05
N SER A 497 -6.71 -12.98 -9.39
CA SER A 497 -6.46 -12.46 -10.74
C SER A 497 -6.35 -13.57 -11.79
N TYR A 498 -5.75 -14.72 -11.44
CA TYR A 498 -5.77 -15.90 -12.32
C TYR A 498 -7.19 -16.41 -12.55
N VAL A 499 -7.95 -16.57 -11.47
CA VAL A 499 -9.34 -17.05 -11.49
C VAL A 499 -10.22 -16.14 -12.33
N ASP A 500 -10.07 -14.82 -12.21
CA ASP A 500 -10.83 -13.87 -13.00
C ASP A 500 -10.54 -14.02 -14.50
N GLY A 501 -9.26 -14.19 -14.87
CA GLY A 501 -8.86 -14.39 -16.26
C GLY A 501 -9.29 -15.73 -16.88
N VAL A 502 -9.36 -16.80 -16.08
CA VAL A 502 -9.90 -18.11 -16.52
C VAL A 502 -11.42 -18.07 -16.60
N LEU A 503 -12.11 -17.50 -15.60
CA LEU A 503 -13.56 -17.38 -15.62
C LEU A 503 -14.07 -16.55 -16.78
N ALA A 504 -13.34 -15.48 -17.14
CA ALA A 504 -13.66 -14.67 -18.31
C ALA A 504 -13.57 -15.45 -19.63
N ALA A 505 -12.86 -16.57 -19.65
CA ALA A 505 -12.71 -17.44 -20.82
C ALA A 505 -13.68 -18.64 -20.78
N GLU A 506 -13.69 -19.37 -19.67
CA GLU A 506 -14.34 -20.68 -19.55
C GLU A 506 -15.81 -20.57 -19.11
N ALA A 507 -16.17 -19.54 -18.35
CA ALA A 507 -17.46 -19.50 -17.65
C ALA A 507 -17.98 -18.07 -17.38
N GLN A 508 -17.92 -17.20 -18.39
CA GLN A 508 -18.20 -15.76 -18.22
C GLN A 508 -19.61 -15.44 -17.69
N ASN A 509 -20.58 -16.32 -17.98
CA ASN A 509 -22.00 -16.14 -17.65
C ASN A 509 -22.40 -16.74 -16.29
N LEU A 510 -21.50 -17.42 -15.58
CA LEU A 510 -21.81 -17.98 -14.27
C LEU A 510 -22.02 -16.88 -13.23
N VAL A 511 -23.05 -17.06 -12.40
CA VAL A 511 -23.42 -16.19 -11.26
C VAL A 511 -23.69 -17.02 -9.98
N GLY A 512 -23.80 -16.35 -8.84
CA GLY A 512 -24.15 -16.96 -7.55
C GLY A 512 -23.25 -18.12 -7.11
N SER A 513 -23.83 -19.08 -6.38
CA SER A 513 -23.14 -20.26 -5.85
C SER A 513 -22.41 -21.10 -6.92
N ALA A 514 -22.95 -21.17 -8.14
CA ALA A 514 -22.32 -21.88 -9.25
C ALA A 514 -21.00 -21.20 -9.67
N ARG A 515 -20.99 -19.86 -9.71
CA ARG A 515 -19.77 -19.07 -9.94
C ARG A 515 -18.76 -19.29 -8.83
N GLU A 516 -19.19 -19.24 -7.58
CA GLU A 516 -18.33 -19.45 -6.40
C GLU A 516 -17.68 -20.84 -6.40
N ALA A 517 -18.44 -21.89 -6.70
CA ALA A 517 -17.91 -23.24 -6.85
C ALA A 517 -16.87 -23.32 -7.97
N MET A 518 -17.16 -22.74 -9.14
CA MET A 518 -16.23 -22.71 -10.27
C MET A 518 -14.95 -21.90 -9.94
N ARG A 519 -15.07 -20.77 -9.23
CA ARG A 519 -13.93 -19.99 -8.73
C ARG A 519 -13.00 -20.85 -7.88
N ALA A 520 -13.56 -21.58 -6.92
CA ALA A 520 -12.79 -22.45 -6.05
C ALA A 520 -12.05 -23.56 -6.83
N VAL A 521 -12.71 -24.20 -7.79
CA VAL A 521 -12.07 -25.22 -8.65
C VAL A 521 -10.89 -24.63 -9.43
N ILE A 522 -11.08 -23.48 -10.06
CA ILE A 522 -10.01 -22.81 -10.81
C ILE A 522 -8.85 -22.41 -9.90
N ALA A 523 -9.14 -21.84 -8.72
CA ALA A 523 -8.14 -21.44 -7.74
C ALA A 523 -7.33 -22.64 -7.24
N TRP A 524 -8.01 -23.75 -6.96
CA TRP A 524 -7.40 -24.99 -6.51
C TRP A 524 -6.48 -25.58 -7.58
N ASN A 525 -6.97 -25.70 -8.82
CA ASN A 525 -6.16 -26.15 -9.96
C ASN A 525 -4.97 -25.20 -10.22
N GLY A 526 -5.19 -23.90 -10.10
CA GLY A 526 -4.17 -22.84 -10.16
C GLY A 526 -3.01 -23.07 -9.18
N SER A 527 -3.36 -23.43 -7.95
CA SER A 527 -2.40 -23.58 -6.84
C SER A 527 -1.69 -24.94 -6.82
N HIS A 528 -2.31 -26.00 -7.35
CA HIS A 528 -1.78 -27.37 -7.30
C HIS A 528 -1.25 -27.90 -8.64
N GLY A 529 -1.56 -27.23 -9.75
CA GLY A 529 -1.33 -27.75 -11.09
C GLY A 529 0.07 -27.55 -11.67
N SER A 530 1.05 -27.06 -10.89
CA SER A 530 2.43 -26.85 -11.38
C SER A 530 3.09 -28.12 -11.94
N HIS A 531 2.67 -29.29 -11.46
CA HIS A 531 3.13 -30.61 -11.91
C HIS A 531 2.69 -30.98 -13.34
N ARG A 532 1.76 -30.22 -13.97
CA ARG A 532 1.31 -30.51 -15.33
C ARG A 532 2.38 -30.22 -16.39
N HIS A 533 3.25 -29.27 -16.12
CA HIS A 533 4.41 -28.96 -16.97
C HIS A 533 5.65 -28.86 -16.09
N ASN A 534 6.32 -29.99 -15.86
CA ASN A 534 7.49 -30.07 -14.99
C ASN A 534 8.62 -29.12 -15.41
N GLU A 535 8.82 -28.93 -16.71
CA GLU A 535 9.93 -28.10 -17.24
C GLU A 535 9.77 -26.61 -16.90
N SER A 536 8.54 -26.08 -16.95
CA SER A 536 8.27 -24.67 -16.67
C SER A 536 7.73 -24.44 -15.25
N SER A 537 7.25 -25.49 -14.58
CA SER A 537 6.50 -25.42 -13.33
C SER A 537 5.37 -24.36 -13.37
N SER A 538 4.68 -24.29 -14.51
CA SER A 538 3.60 -23.33 -14.81
C SER A 538 2.46 -24.02 -15.55
N LEU A 539 1.24 -23.48 -15.42
CA LEU A 539 0.08 -23.90 -16.20
C LEU A 539 0.16 -23.35 -17.62
N CYS A 540 -0.34 -24.06 -18.63
CA CYS A 540 -0.56 -23.48 -19.95
C CYS A 540 -1.92 -22.77 -20.03
N ASP A 541 -2.06 -21.80 -20.92
CA ASP A 541 -3.30 -21.05 -21.15
C ASP A 541 -4.23 -21.71 -22.20
N THR A 542 -4.15 -23.03 -22.31
CA THR A 542 -4.95 -23.85 -23.24
C THR A 542 -5.88 -24.80 -22.49
N THR A 543 -6.77 -25.48 -23.21
CA THR A 543 -7.69 -26.48 -22.65
C THR A 543 -6.98 -27.69 -22.01
N HIS A 544 -5.67 -27.87 -22.20
CA HIS A 544 -4.89 -28.89 -21.49
C HIS A 544 -4.78 -28.59 -19.97
N CYS A 545 -4.64 -27.31 -19.62
CA CYS A 545 -4.74 -26.85 -18.23
C CYS A 545 -6.09 -26.12 -18.08
N MET A 546 -6.12 -24.80 -18.26
CA MET A 546 -7.34 -23.99 -18.29
C MET A 546 -7.11 -22.81 -19.23
N VAL A 547 -8.08 -22.45 -20.05
CA VAL A 547 -7.94 -21.31 -20.96
C VAL A 547 -7.88 -20.03 -20.13
N PHE A 548 -6.80 -19.27 -20.28
CA PHE A 548 -6.57 -18.01 -19.57
C PHE A 548 -6.57 -16.85 -20.56
N LEU A 549 -7.63 -16.04 -20.57
CA LEU A 549 -7.78 -14.90 -21.49
C LEU A 549 -7.57 -13.53 -20.85
N GLY A 550 -7.18 -13.48 -19.58
CA GLY A 550 -7.11 -12.23 -18.83
C GLY A 550 -8.46 -11.49 -18.76
N GLU A 551 -8.42 -10.27 -18.24
CA GLU A 551 -9.58 -9.39 -18.13
C GLU A 551 -9.84 -8.66 -19.46
N PRO A 552 -11.10 -8.40 -19.86
CA PRO A 552 -11.38 -7.54 -21.00
C PRO A 552 -10.98 -6.08 -20.71
N PRO A 553 -10.45 -5.34 -21.70
CA PRO A 553 -10.13 -3.92 -21.54
C PRO A 553 -11.40 -3.08 -21.33
N GLY A 554 -11.32 -2.05 -20.49
CA GLY A 554 -12.41 -1.08 -20.30
C GLY A 554 -13.58 -1.54 -19.40
N ASP A 555 -13.64 -2.81 -18.99
CA ASP A 555 -14.59 -3.24 -17.97
C ASP A 555 -14.24 -2.55 -16.64
N LYS A 556 -15.21 -1.83 -16.05
CA LYS A 556 -15.12 -1.48 -14.61
C LYS A 556 -14.81 -2.77 -13.87
N PRO A 557 -13.86 -2.80 -12.92
CA PRO A 557 -13.53 -4.03 -12.21
C PRO A 557 -14.82 -4.66 -11.70
N ARG A 558 -15.29 -5.72 -12.37
CA ARG A 558 -16.41 -6.53 -11.89
C ARG A 558 -16.01 -6.92 -10.49
N ARG A 559 -16.89 -6.75 -9.48
CA ARG A 559 -16.57 -7.01 -8.07
C ARG A 559 -15.67 -8.23 -7.99
N SER A 560 -14.38 -7.99 -7.76
CA SER A 560 -13.36 -9.02 -7.76
C SER A 560 -13.68 -9.90 -6.57
N GLY A 561 -14.21 -11.09 -6.84
CA GLY A 561 -14.56 -12.03 -5.78
C GLY A 561 -13.28 -12.52 -5.13
N HIS A 562 -13.24 -12.61 -3.82
CA HIS A 562 -12.19 -13.37 -3.15
C HIS A 562 -12.63 -14.84 -3.12
N VAL A 563 -11.72 -15.76 -3.41
CA VAL A 563 -11.99 -17.19 -3.23
C VAL A 563 -11.96 -17.53 -1.73
N GLU A 564 -13.08 -17.99 -1.19
CA GLU A 564 -13.18 -18.40 0.21
C GLU A 564 -12.24 -19.57 0.52
N ILE A 565 -11.49 -19.44 1.60
CA ILE A 565 -10.48 -20.42 1.98
C ILE A 565 -11.11 -21.77 2.41
N GLU A 566 -12.32 -21.73 2.96
CA GLU A 566 -13.08 -22.90 3.36
C GLU A 566 -13.42 -23.79 2.15
N LEU A 567 -13.70 -23.19 0.99
CA LEU A 567 -13.93 -23.94 -0.25
C LEU A 567 -12.64 -24.59 -0.76
N MET A 568 -11.50 -23.92 -0.64
CA MET A 568 -10.20 -24.49 -1.00
C MET A 568 -9.85 -25.69 -0.10
N GLN A 569 -10.09 -25.59 1.21
CA GLN A 569 -9.89 -26.69 2.15
C GLN A 569 -10.85 -27.86 1.91
N LEU A 570 -12.10 -27.58 1.53
CA LEU A 570 -13.04 -28.60 1.11
C LEU A 570 -12.53 -29.34 -0.13
N LEU A 571 -12.00 -28.62 -1.12
CA LEU A 571 -11.44 -29.22 -2.32
C LEU A 571 -10.20 -30.06 -2.06
N ASP A 572 -9.31 -29.66 -1.15
CA ASP A 572 -8.19 -30.51 -0.71
C ASP A 572 -8.71 -31.86 -0.21
N LYS A 573 -9.73 -31.84 0.65
CA LYS A 573 -10.33 -33.05 1.20
C LYS A 573 -10.95 -33.92 0.11
N LEU A 574 -11.78 -33.33 -0.75
CA LEU A 574 -12.47 -34.05 -1.83
C LEU A 574 -11.50 -34.64 -2.86
N ALA A 575 -10.43 -33.90 -3.19
CA ALA A 575 -9.39 -34.34 -4.10
C ALA A 575 -8.65 -35.57 -3.54
N VAL A 576 -8.26 -35.54 -2.26
CA VAL A 576 -7.61 -36.68 -1.59
C VAL A 576 -8.55 -37.89 -1.52
N GLU A 577 -9.80 -37.70 -1.11
CA GLU A 577 -10.80 -38.78 -1.00
C GLU A 577 -11.09 -39.45 -2.36
N SER A 578 -11.05 -38.68 -3.44
CA SER A 578 -11.29 -39.14 -4.81
C SER A 578 -10.02 -39.54 -5.57
N GLY A 579 -8.84 -39.42 -4.96
CA GLY A 579 -7.56 -39.71 -5.61
C GLY A 579 -7.25 -38.80 -6.80
N LEU A 580 -7.75 -37.56 -6.79
CA LEU A 580 -7.58 -36.58 -7.85
C LEU A 580 -6.38 -35.67 -7.54
N ASN A 581 -5.48 -35.54 -8.49
CA ASN A 581 -4.43 -34.51 -8.51
C ASN A 581 -4.80 -33.29 -9.38
N TRP A 582 -5.98 -33.34 -10.00
CA TRP A 582 -6.56 -32.28 -10.80
C TRP A 582 -8.08 -32.38 -10.75
N LEU A 583 -8.76 -31.23 -10.67
CA LEU A 583 -10.21 -31.14 -10.63
C LEU A 583 -10.76 -30.84 -12.03
N PRO A 584 -11.22 -31.84 -12.79
CA PRO A 584 -11.76 -31.63 -14.11
C PRO A 584 -13.11 -30.89 -14.06
N PHE A 585 -13.38 -30.05 -15.05
CA PHE A 585 -14.67 -29.40 -15.22
C PHE A 585 -15.00 -29.27 -16.70
N ALA A 586 -16.29 -29.20 -17.01
CA ALA A 586 -16.79 -29.10 -18.39
C ALA A 586 -18.09 -28.30 -18.44
N ASN A 587 -18.46 -27.84 -19.65
CA ASN A 587 -19.76 -27.20 -19.88
C ASN A 587 -20.92 -28.10 -19.43
N GLY A 588 -20.85 -29.40 -19.76
CA GLY A 588 -21.89 -30.37 -19.47
C GLY A 588 -23.19 -30.07 -20.22
N GLY A 589 -24.32 -30.42 -19.61
CA GLY A 589 -25.66 -30.16 -20.12
C GLY A 589 -26.36 -31.39 -20.68
N ASP A 590 -27.66 -31.24 -20.89
CA ASP A 590 -28.60 -32.27 -21.37
C ASP A 590 -28.98 -32.07 -22.85
N GLN A 591 -28.39 -31.07 -23.51
CA GLN A 591 -28.65 -30.79 -24.93
C GLN A 591 -28.16 -31.95 -25.80
N GLN A 592 -29.09 -32.55 -26.55
CA GLN A 592 -28.77 -33.53 -27.57
C GLN A 592 -28.10 -32.85 -28.76
N TRP A 593 -27.08 -33.50 -29.32
CA TRP A 593 -26.43 -33.05 -30.54
C TRP A 593 -26.29 -34.21 -31.53
N GLN A 594 -26.30 -33.86 -32.81
CA GLN A 594 -26.06 -34.77 -33.92
C GLN A 594 -25.10 -34.10 -34.90
N ARG A 595 -24.14 -34.88 -35.40
CA ARG A 595 -23.25 -34.45 -36.48
C ARG A 595 -23.05 -35.56 -37.49
N GLN A 596 -23.04 -35.19 -38.76
CA GLN A 596 -22.69 -36.08 -39.85
C GLN A 596 -21.33 -35.68 -40.42
N LEU A 597 -20.50 -36.66 -40.73
CA LEU A 597 -19.21 -36.46 -41.40
C LEU A 597 -19.11 -37.42 -42.58
N SER A 598 -18.60 -36.92 -43.69
CA SER A 598 -18.26 -37.74 -44.84
C SER A 598 -17.06 -38.64 -44.56
N VAL A 599 -16.95 -39.75 -45.28
CA VAL A 599 -15.76 -40.63 -45.25
C VAL A 599 -14.49 -39.84 -45.58
N ASP A 600 -14.55 -38.87 -46.50
CA ASP A 600 -13.40 -38.03 -46.85
C ASP A 600 -12.98 -37.05 -45.75
N GLU A 601 -13.90 -36.58 -44.92
CA GLU A 601 -13.55 -35.81 -43.71
C GLU A 601 -12.88 -36.70 -42.67
N LEU A 602 -13.39 -37.92 -42.46
CA LEU A 602 -12.80 -38.87 -41.51
C LEU A 602 -11.40 -39.31 -41.96
N ARG A 603 -11.22 -39.62 -43.25
CA ARG A 603 -9.92 -39.94 -43.85
C ARG A 603 -8.90 -38.84 -43.61
N ARG A 604 -9.29 -37.58 -43.84
CA ARG A 604 -8.42 -36.42 -43.60
C ARG A 604 -8.12 -36.21 -42.12
N ALA A 605 -9.09 -36.45 -41.25
CA ALA A 605 -8.92 -36.23 -39.81
C ALA A 605 -7.97 -37.25 -39.16
N PHE A 606 -8.00 -38.51 -39.61
CA PHE A 606 -7.15 -39.59 -39.07
C PHE A 606 -5.94 -39.93 -39.95
N ALA A 607 -5.76 -39.23 -41.08
CA ALA A 607 -4.72 -39.50 -42.07
C ALA A 607 -4.69 -40.95 -42.59
N GLU A 608 -5.87 -41.54 -42.76
CA GLU A 608 -6.05 -42.93 -43.16
C GLU A 608 -6.86 -43.08 -44.46
N ASN A 609 -6.52 -44.07 -45.28
CA ASN A 609 -7.13 -44.24 -46.61
C ASN A 609 -8.56 -44.79 -46.57
N GLN A 610 -8.92 -45.53 -45.52
CA GLN A 610 -10.25 -46.11 -45.38
C GLN A 610 -10.52 -46.48 -43.93
N ILE A 611 -11.68 -46.07 -43.40
CA ILE A 611 -12.19 -46.50 -42.10
C ILE A 611 -13.35 -47.46 -42.37
N LEU A 612 -13.19 -48.73 -41.97
CA LEU A 612 -14.18 -49.78 -42.18
C LEU A 612 -15.30 -49.72 -41.15
N ASP A 613 -14.97 -49.41 -39.90
CA ASP A 613 -15.93 -49.38 -38.80
C ASP A 613 -15.42 -48.52 -37.63
N ILE A 614 -16.35 -47.97 -36.84
CA ILE A 614 -16.07 -47.14 -35.67
C ILE A 614 -16.91 -47.67 -34.51
N ARG A 615 -16.25 -48.23 -33.50
CA ARG A 615 -16.92 -48.84 -32.35
C ARG A 615 -16.62 -48.10 -31.06
N ARG A 616 -17.66 -47.88 -30.26
CA ARG A 616 -17.53 -47.37 -28.90
C ARG A 616 -17.42 -48.54 -27.92
N GLU A 617 -16.37 -48.55 -27.11
CA GLU A 617 -16.11 -49.55 -26.09
C GLU A 617 -16.09 -48.89 -24.71
N ARG A 618 -16.70 -49.55 -23.71
CA ARG A 618 -16.60 -49.15 -22.31
C ARG A 618 -15.88 -50.23 -21.53
N ARG A 619 -14.77 -49.87 -20.87
CA ARG A 619 -14.02 -50.77 -19.99
C ARG A 619 -14.69 -50.91 -18.63
N LYS A 620 -14.29 -51.95 -17.88
CA LYS A 620 -14.85 -52.27 -16.54
C LYS A 620 -14.60 -51.16 -15.51
N ASP A 621 -13.54 -50.39 -15.69
CA ASP A 621 -13.22 -49.22 -14.85
C ASP A 621 -14.14 -48.02 -15.12
N GLY A 622 -14.82 -48.00 -16.27
CA GLY A 622 -15.70 -46.94 -16.76
C GLY A 622 -15.11 -46.14 -17.93
N GLU A 623 -13.85 -46.38 -18.32
CA GLU A 623 -13.18 -45.67 -19.41
C GLU A 623 -13.90 -45.91 -20.75
N LEU A 624 -14.10 -44.83 -21.51
CA LEU A 624 -14.70 -44.85 -22.84
C LEU A 624 -13.61 -44.74 -23.91
N LEU A 625 -13.55 -45.75 -24.76
CA LEU A 625 -12.60 -45.86 -25.86
C LEU A 625 -13.35 -45.97 -27.19
N ILE A 626 -12.72 -45.51 -28.26
CA ILE A 626 -13.21 -45.63 -29.62
C ILE A 626 -12.22 -46.51 -30.39
N ARG A 627 -12.70 -47.66 -30.86
CA ARG A 627 -11.94 -48.54 -31.75
C ARG A 627 -12.23 -48.16 -33.19
N LEU A 628 -11.19 -47.79 -33.93
CA LEU A 628 -11.22 -47.56 -35.36
C LEU A 628 -10.69 -48.80 -36.06
N LEU A 629 -11.46 -49.34 -37.00
CA LEU A 629 -11.08 -50.51 -37.80
C LEU A 629 -10.68 -50.06 -39.21
N TYR A 630 -9.46 -50.41 -39.61
CA TYR A 630 -8.90 -50.15 -40.94
C TYR A 630 -8.71 -51.46 -41.71
N PRO A 631 -8.42 -51.43 -43.03
CA PRO A 631 -8.21 -52.66 -43.82
C PRO A 631 -7.07 -53.56 -43.33
N SER A 632 -6.00 -52.98 -42.77
CA SER A 632 -4.78 -53.71 -42.38
C SER A 632 -4.42 -53.58 -40.90
N SER A 633 -5.17 -52.82 -40.12
CA SER A 633 -4.87 -52.53 -38.71
C SER A 633 -6.11 -52.07 -37.95
N GLU A 634 -5.97 -51.93 -36.64
CA GLU A 634 -6.95 -51.29 -35.77
C GLU A 634 -6.24 -50.29 -34.85
N GLU A 635 -6.95 -49.22 -34.48
CA GLU A 635 -6.48 -48.23 -33.51
C GLU A 635 -7.51 -48.09 -32.38
N LEU A 636 -7.02 -47.99 -31.15
CA LEU A 636 -7.84 -47.77 -29.97
C LEU A 636 -7.54 -46.38 -29.41
N LEU A 637 -8.48 -45.46 -29.56
CA LEU A 637 -8.36 -44.08 -29.10
C LEU A 637 -9.13 -43.87 -27.80
N SER A 638 -8.63 -42.97 -26.95
CA SER A 638 -9.48 -42.41 -25.90
C SER A 638 -10.58 -41.57 -26.53
N CYS A 639 -11.76 -41.54 -25.91
CA CYS A 639 -12.86 -40.75 -26.49
C CYS A 639 -12.52 -39.25 -26.57
N GLU A 640 -11.61 -38.77 -25.73
CA GLU A 640 -11.14 -37.39 -25.76
C GLU A 640 -10.33 -37.09 -27.03
N ILE A 641 -9.40 -37.98 -27.42
CA ILE A 641 -8.65 -37.85 -28.68
C ILE A 641 -9.62 -37.89 -29.86
N PHE A 642 -10.56 -38.83 -29.83
CA PHE A 642 -11.55 -38.99 -30.90
C PHE A 642 -12.43 -37.74 -31.07
N ARG A 643 -13.04 -37.23 -29.99
CA ARG A 643 -13.91 -36.05 -30.07
C ARG A 643 -13.15 -34.80 -30.49
N ASN A 644 -11.91 -34.62 -30.03
CA ASN A 644 -11.11 -33.44 -30.37
C ASN A 644 -10.67 -33.46 -31.84
N THR A 645 -10.27 -34.64 -32.34
CA THR A 645 -9.90 -34.84 -33.76
C THR A 645 -11.06 -34.49 -34.69
N LEU A 646 -12.28 -34.90 -34.32
CA LEU A 646 -13.48 -34.66 -35.11
C LEU A 646 -14.22 -33.36 -34.75
N LYS A 647 -13.77 -32.62 -33.72
CA LYS A 647 -14.44 -31.43 -33.16
C LYS A 647 -15.89 -31.70 -32.72
N LEU A 648 -16.16 -32.85 -32.09
CA LEU A 648 -17.47 -33.21 -31.55
C LEU A 648 -17.71 -32.51 -30.20
N PRO A 649 -18.97 -32.12 -29.85
CA PRO A 649 -19.26 -31.44 -28.58
C PRO A 649 -18.88 -32.26 -27.34
N SER A 650 -19.22 -33.55 -27.33
CA SER A 650 -18.84 -34.51 -26.29
C SER A 650 -18.45 -35.86 -26.90
N CYS A 651 -18.12 -36.83 -26.06
CA CYS A 651 -17.96 -38.21 -26.51
C CYS A 651 -19.30 -38.72 -27.08
N PRO A 652 -19.36 -39.21 -28.33
CA PRO A 652 -20.62 -39.70 -28.90
C PRO A 652 -21.16 -40.88 -28.09
N ASP A 653 -22.47 -40.89 -27.87
CA ASP A 653 -23.20 -42.01 -27.30
C ASP A 653 -23.49 -43.07 -28.37
N SER A 654 -23.69 -42.64 -29.62
CA SER A 654 -23.93 -43.51 -30.76
C SER A 654 -23.11 -43.07 -31.98
N VAL A 655 -22.52 -44.05 -32.66
CA VAL A 655 -21.82 -43.89 -33.93
C VAL A 655 -22.41 -44.88 -34.93
N LYS A 656 -22.89 -44.41 -36.08
CA LYS A 656 -23.54 -45.24 -37.10
C LYS A 656 -23.17 -44.80 -38.50
N ALA A 657 -22.87 -45.74 -39.39
CA ALA A 657 -22.86 -45.46 -40.83
C ALA A 657 -24.31 -45.25 -41.29
N ILE A 658 -24.60 -44.12 -41.95
CA ILE A 658 -25.93 -43.87 -42.57
C ILE A 658 -25.96 -44.54 -43.95
N ASP A 659 -24.86 -44.43 -44.67
CA ASP A 659 -24.63 -45.02 -45.99
C ASP A 659 -23.12 -45.28 -46.18
N ASN A 660 -22.71 -45.66 -47.39
CA ASN A 660 -21.31 -45.97 -47.71
C ASN A 660 -20.38 -44.74 -47.74
N GLN A 661 -20.90 -43.53 -47.56
CA GLN A 661 -20.16 -42.26 -47.68
C GLN A 661 -20.27 -41.38 -46.43
N THR A 662 -21.19 -41.69 -45.49
CA THR A 662 -21.52 -40.79 -44.38
C THR A 662 -21.67 -41.52 -43.05
N TRP A 663 -21.05 -40.96 -42.02
CA TRP A 663 -21.17 -41.40 -40.63
C TRP A 663 -21.95 -40.38 -39.80
N GLN A 664 -22.81 -40.87 -38.92
CA GLN A 664 -23.57 -40.11 -37.94
C GLN A 664 -23.00 -40.32 -36.54
N PHE A 665 -22.84 -39.21 -35.83
CA PHE A 665 -22.43 -39.13 -34.44
C PHE A 665 -23.56 -38.46 -33.67
N VAL A 666 -24.01 -39.09 -32.59
CA VAL A 666 -25.04 -38.54 -31.69
C VAL A 666 -24.50 -38.60 -30.28
N GLY A 667 -24.72 -37.55 -29.50
CA GLY A 667 -24.38 -37.51 -28.09
C GLY A 667 -25.16 -36.45 -27.32
N VAL A 668 -24.87 -36.36 -26.03
CA VAL A 668 -25.48 -35.39 -25.11
C VAL A 668 -24.42 -34.51 -24.48
N GLY A 669 -24.77 -33.24 -24.27
CA GLY A 669 -23.97 -32.26 -23.55
C GLY A 669 -22.68 -31.87 -24.27
N ALA A 670 -21.79 -31.18 -23.54
CA ALA A 670 -20.50 -30.74 -24.06
C ALA A 670 -19.36 -30.97 -23.05
N GLY A 671 -18.20 -31.36 -23.57
CA GLY A 671 -16.99 -31.63 -22.77
C GLY A 671 -16.76 -33.11 -22.45
N HIS A 672 -15.82 -33.38 -21.53
CA HIS A 672 -15.38 -34.73 -21.19
C HIS A 672 -16.25 -35.45 -20.14
N GLY A 673 -17.24 -34.76 -19.53
CA GLY A 673 -18.21 -35.37 -18.60
C GLY A 673 -17.64 -35.83 -17.26
N LEU A 674 -16.55 -35.21 -16.79
CA LEU A 674 -15.89 -35.55 -15.52
C LEU A 674 -15.88 -34.33 -14.60
N GLY A 675 -16.06 -34.55 -13.29
CA GLY A 675 -15.99 -33.52 -12.26
C GLY A 675 -17.13 -32.50 -12.36
N LEU A 676 -16.80 -31.21 -12.24
CA LEU A 676 -17.82 -30.15 -12.19
C LEU A 676 -18.42 -29.89 -13.58
N SER A 677 -19.73 -30.15 -13.73
CA SER A 677 -20.51 -29.70 -14.89
C SER A 677 -21.06 -28.30 -14.64
N ILE A 678 -20.73 -27.34 -15.50
CA ILE A 678 -21.20 -25.94 -15.39
C ILE A 678 -22.72 -25.88 -15.46
N ALA A 679 -23.35 -26.59 -16.41
CA ALA A 679 -24.80 -26.65 -16.53
C ALA A 679 -25.46 -27.26 -15.27
N ARG A 680 -24.88 -28.33 -14.71
CA ARG A 680 -25.36 -28.94 -13.47
C ARG A 680 -25.23 -28.00 -12.27
N ALA A 681 -24.10 -27.29 -12.18
CA ALA A 681 -23.85 -26.32 -11.12
C ALA A 681 -24.89 -25.19 -11.12
N VAL A 682 -25.28 -24.70 -12.30
CA VAL A 682 -26.35 -23.70 -12.45
C VAL A 682 -27.67 -24.24 -11.89
N VAL A 683 -28.10 -25.42 -12.33
CA VAL A 683 -29.35 -26.05 -11.85
C VAL A 683 -29.34 -26.25 -10.33
N LEU A 684 -28.21 -26.68 -9.77
CA LEU A 684 -28.08 -26.84 -8.31
C LEU A 684 -28.15 -25.49 -7.59
N ALA A 685 -27.49 -24.46 -8.10
CA ALA A 685 -27.53 -23.11 -7.52
C ALA A 685 -28.96 -22.53 -7.57
N GLU A 686 -29.67 -22.69 -8.68
CA GLU A 686 -31.08 -22.29 -8.83
C GLU A 686 -32.01 -23.03 -7.86
N SER A 687 -31.68 -24.28 -7.52
CA SER A 687 -32.37 -25.05 -6.48
C SER A 687 -32.00 -24.65 -5.03
N GLY A 688 -31.19 -23.60 -4.85
CA GLY A 688 -30.79 -23.06 -3.54
C GLY A 688 -29.56 -23.71 -2.92
N ARG A 689 -28.81 -24.55 -3.66
CA ARG A 689 -27.57 -25.14 -3.17
C ARG A 689 -26.45 -24.10 -3.10
N ASN A 690 -25.64 -24.18 -2.05
CA ASN A 690 -24.45 -23.34 -1.92
C ASN A 690 -23.24 -23.95 -2.65
N ALA A 691 -22.16 -23.18 -2.78
CA ALA A 691 -20.95 -23.59 -3.48
C ALA A 691 -20.37 -24.90 -2.92
N ALA A 692 -20.32 -25.05 -1.59
CA ALA A 692 -19.79 -26.25 -0.95
C ALA A 692 -20.60 -27.51 -1.27
N GLU A 693 -21.93 -27.41 -1.36
CA GLU A 693 -22.79 -28.52 -1.77
C GLU A 693 -22.59 -28.88 -3.25
N ILE A 694 -22.44 -27.89 -4.13
CA ILE A 694 -22.15 -28.09 -5.55
C ILE A 694 -20.81 -28.82 -5.73
N LEU A 695 -19.78 -28.43 -4.98
CA LEU A 695 -18.47 -29.09 -5.03
C LEU A 695 -18.54 -30.55 -4.52
N ARG A 696 -19.34 -30.82 -3.49
CA ARG A 696 -19.57 -32.20 -3.01
C ARG A 696 -20.36 -33.04 -4.02
N ASP A 697 -21.32 -32.47 -4.74
CA ASP A 697 -22.00 -33.17 -5.84
C ASP A 697 -21.01 -33.56 -6.95
N ALA A 698 -20.11 -32.64 -7.31
CA ALA A 698 -19.11 -32.85 -8.37
C ALA A 698 -17.99 -33.83 -7.98
N TYR A 699 -17.51 -33.81 -6.73
CA TYR A 699 -16.28 -34.50 -6.32
C TYR A 699 -16.42 -35.41 -5.08
N GLY A 700 -17.59 -35.52 -4.47
CA GLY A 700 -17.82 -36.24 -3.21
C GLY A 700 -18.19 -37.73 -3.32
N GLY A 701 -17.92 -38.38 -4.46
CA GLY A 701 -18.24 -39.79 -4.69
C GLY A 701 -17.02 -40.66 -4.96
N LYS A 702 -17.04 -41.93 -4.52
CA LYS A 702 -16.09 -42.95 -5.00
C LYS A 702 -16.36 -43.19 -6.51
N LYS A 703 -15.58 -42.50 -7.34
CA LYS A 703 -15.65 -42.31 -8.80
C LYS A 703 -16.55 -41.13 -9.23
N PRO A 704 -16.04 -40.24 -10.11
CA PRO A 704 -16.88 -39.20 -10.73
C PRO A 704 -18.03 -39.89 -11.46
N ARG A 705 -19.27 -39.56 -11.08
CA ARG A 705 -20.44 -40.00 -11.82
C ARG A 705 -20.42 -39.27 -13.17
N PRO A 706 -20.59 -39.96 -14.31
CA PRO A 706 -20.82 -39.27 -15.57
C PRO A 706 -22.06 -38.39 -15.41
N SER A 707 -21.89 -37.10 -15.69
CA SER A 707 -22.97 -36.12 -15.67
C SER A 707 -23.91 -36.41 -16.85
N HIS A 708 -24.99 -37.15 -16.58
CA HIS A 708 -26.14 -37.30 -17.47
C HIS A 708 -27.26 -36.38 -17.02
#